data_AF-A0A068UWP0-F1
#
_entry.id   AF-A0A068UWP0-F1
#
_cell.length_a   1.000
_cell.length_b   1.000
_cell.length_c   1.000
_cell.angle_alpha   90.00
_cell.angle_beta   90.00
_cell.angle_gamma   90.00
#
_symmetry.space_group_name_H-M   'P 1'
#
loop_
_entity.id
_entity.type
_entity.pdbx_description
1 polymer ?
#
loop_
_entity_poly.entity_id
_entity_poly.type
_entity_poly.pdbx_seq_one_letter_code
_entity_poly.pdbx_strand_id
1 'polypeptide(L)'
;MTHHLHLAYQRYIHSRALDRRRIIQIELNRSRENIKLFLETDIKKSCILTLLDYHSLGDPRLVMDLIDSLVEYLDDLRGRKWEKLIETLQEKLMLLRNLIGLATVQGVEHMQLIDLLIHVEYKISQLIQEKINPVDPQVQETYIHVLTASKQSRSSYASALEENEYAVANFVDSFLDYLIDLLGSYNSFQVQVKEQMLKLHQKIRFMSIVLKKKFNELRDELKDLIGVVACDAGILMFTLSPNEMKEGLTEETDLALFHLLKVLKYIMAEVAYMYPLTSSSSFSFPRTNELGSVDLFLENLKELASCDETDHSLAFPVDSIHIVQKNLTFLRSFLENIKEKRNQNDKLKTCWNRVMEIPYKAELVIDSIVVSDKGHYFLDAVAEDINLMKIEAQEICDSINDANGSRIMFASRCQNLSSLFKGDCKPHHLRQLTDKECWALLQTKIFGKEGCPPILSEVGFRIATNCKGLPLIVILVSGILATTDQDCWEETAETLNASIILDTGNCMKTLEQSYSHLPDYLKPCLLYFSVFPDERDISVQRLLQLYISEGFVQKTERKSLEEVANDCLMDLIARSLVMVTRERTLGGAKACQVHDLVHEFCVEKAKLEGFLHIIDRYKDPSCPTGPCNYNPHRMCIYNTMVEVVKQSRQIFPNLRCLLFFPSYEQNATDLDLGFLMSKLLRVLDLGNFDFCESFPLEVLCLVHLRYWGINLKIDFVPSAIANLSRLHTLVVYGSITHVELPKTIWNIKTLRHLWV
;
A
#
# COMPACT_ATOMS: atom_id res chain seq x y z
N MET A 1 54.79 -11.45 37.44
CA MET A 1 54.96 -11.33 35.97
C MET A 1 55.97 -10.26 35.53
N THR A 2 56.05 -9.11 36.20
CA THR A 2 56.94 -8.00 35.85
C THR A 2 58.45 -8.31 35.92
N HIS A 3 58.90 -9.20 36.81
CA HIS A 3 60.34 -9.49 36.98
C HIS A 3 60.98 -10.27 35.81
N HIS A 4 60.21 -11.09 35.10
CA HIS A 4 60.72 -11.89 33.97
C HIS A 4 60.77 -11.08 32.66
N LEU A 5 59.77 -10.22 32.43
CA LEU A 5 59.74 -9.29 31.30
C LEU A 5 60.85 -8.23 31.41
N HIS A 6 61.20 -7.78 32.61
CA HIS A 6 62.31 -6.86 32.84
C HIS A 6 63.68 -7.51 32.53
N LEU A 7 63.88 -8.77 32.93
CA LEU A 7 65.09 -9.55 32.61
C LEU A 7 65.20 -9.88 31.11
N ALA A 8 64.05 -10.12 30.46
CA ALA A 8 63.96 -10.32 29.01
C ALA A 8 64.27 -9.03 28.24
N TYR A 9 63.79 -7.89 28.72
CA TYR A 9 64.08 -6.56 28.16
C TYR A 9 65.57 -6.20 28.29
N GLN A 10 66.20 -6.50 29.43
CA GLN A 10 67.64 -6.31 29.58
C GLN A 10 68.48 -7.24 28.67
N ARG A 11 68.06 -8.50 28.48
CA ARG A 11 68.71 -9.43 27.53
C ARG A 11 68.49 -9.05 26.07
N TYR A 12 67.32 -8.46 25.76
CA TYR A 12 66.96 -7.96 24.44
C TYR A 12 67.82 -6.77 24.01
N ILE A 13 68.11 -5.84 24.93
CA ILE A 13 68.95 -4.66 24.65
C ILE A 13 70.39 -5.07 24.28
N HIS A 14 70.91 -6.14 24.88
CA HIS A 14 72.32 -6.54 24.76
C HIS A 14 72.61 -7.63 23.69
N SER A 15 71.61 -8.18 22.99
CA SER A 15 71.82 -9.24 21.98
C SER A 15 71.78 -8.71 20.52
N ARG A 16 72.35 -9.46 19.55
CA ARG A 16 72.32 -9.11 18.12
C ARG A 16 70.99 -9.47 17.45
N ALA A 17 70.66 -8.79 16.36
CA ALA A 17 69.31 -8.73 15.76
C ALA A 17 68.62 -10.07 15.46
N LEU A 18 69.34 -11.13 15.11
CA LEU A 18 68.76 -12.46 14.85
C LEU A 18 68.38 -13.22 16.13
N ASP A 19 69.05 -12.97 17.26
CA ASP A 19 68.69 -13.53 18.57
C ASP A 19 67.55 -12.76 19.25
N ARG A 20 67.37 -11.47 18.90
CA ARG A 20 66.33 -10.61 19.49
C ARG A 20 64.91 -11.10 19.25
N ARG A 21 64.57 -11.54 18.04
CA ARG A 21 63.24 -12.12 17.75
C ARG A 21 63.03 -13.45 18.44
N ARG A 22 64.07 -14.29 18.55
CA ARG A 22 63.98 -15.58 19.24
C ARG A 22 63.83 -15.42 20.74
N ILE A 23 64.56 -14.49 21.36
CA ILE A 23 64.47 -14.18 22.79
C ILE A 23 63.11 -13.58 23.15
N ILE A 24 62.60 -12.64 22.34
CA ILE A 24 61.24 -12.09 22.53
C ILE A 24 60.19 -13.18 22.38
N GLN A 25 60.27 -14.01 21.33
CA GLN A 25 59.24 -15.02 21.09
C GLN A 25 59.24 -16.13 22.14
N ILE A 26 60.41 -16.54 22.64
CA ILE A 26 60.53 -17.54 23.72
C ILE A 26 59.97 -16.99 25.04
N GLU A 27 60.23 -15.72 25.36
CA GLU A 27 59.74 -15.12 26.61
C GLU A 27 58.29 -14.67 26.53
N LEU A 28 57.77 -14.27 25.36
CA LEU A 28 56.34 -14.10 25.13
C LEU A 28 55.60 -15.44 25.22
N ASN A 29 56.15 -16.52 24.67
CA ASN A 29 55.56 -17.86 24.80
C ASN A 29 55.63 -18.37 26.25
N ARG A 30 56.69 -18.09 27.01
CA ARG A 30 56.76 -18.38 28.45
C ARG A 30 55.83 -17.52 29.29
N SER A 31 55.68 -16.24 28.97
CA SER A 31 54.71 -15.36 29.64
C SER A 31 53.28 -15.82 29.34
N ARG A 32 53.01 -16.21 28.10
CA ARG A 32 51.73 -16.79 27.67
C ARG A 32 51.45 -18.13 28.35
N GLU A 33 52.44 -19.01 28.48
CA GLU A 33 52.29 -20.26 29.24
C GLU A 33 52.16 -20.02 30.74
N ASN A 34 52.83 -19.03 31.33
CA ASN A 34 52.68 -18.69 32.74
C ASN A 34 51.33 -18.03 33.06
N ILE A 35 50.78 -17.22 32.15
CA ILE A 35 49.42 -16.66 32.26
C ILE A 35 48.38 -17.77 32.10
N LYS A 36 48.61 -18.68 31.16
CA LYS A 36 47.78 -19.89 31.01
C LYS A 36 47.85 -20.78 32.26
N LEU A 37 49.03 -21.03 32.82
CA LEU A 37 49.21 -21.80 34.05
C LEU A 37 48.63 -21.07 35.27
N PHE A 38 48.70 -19.74 35.31
CA PHE A 38 48.11 -18.90 36.36
C PHE A 38 46.58 -18.98 36.34
N LEU A 39 45.97 -19.06 35.15
CA LEU A 39 44.52 -19.22 34.99
C LEU A 39 44.06 -20.69 35.11
N GLU A 40 44.93 -21.66 34.84
CA GLU A 40 44.65 -23.11 34.97
C GLU A 40 44.98 -23.69 36.37
N THR A 41 45.85 -23.05 37.16
CA THR A 41 46.08 -23.46 38.55
C THR A 41 45.03 -22.82 39.43
N ASP A 42 44.33 -23.64 40.21
CA ASP A 42 43.33 -23.25 41.22
C ASP A 42 43.77 -21.98 41.96
N ILE A 43 43.32 -20.82 41.45
CA ILE A 43 43.57 -19.55 42.11
C ILE A 43 42.68 -19.60 43.35
N LYS A 44 43.27 -19.98 44.48
CA LYS A 44 42.60 -19.85 45.77
C LYS A 44 42.11 -18.41 45.88
N LYS A 45 40.81 -18.28 46.18
CA LYS A 45 40.03 -17.07 46.46
C LYS A 45 40.85 -15.91 47.08
N SER A 46 41.85 -16.22 47.90
CA SER A 46 42.80 -15.26 48.50
C SER A 46 43.64 -14.45 47.51
N CYS A 47 44.07 -14.99 46.37
CA CYS A 47 44.98 -14.28 45.46
C CYS A 47 44.26 -13.22 44.61
N ILE A 48 43.00 -13.46 44.24
CA ILE A 48 42.14 -12.49 43.54
C ILE A 48 41.72 -11.39 44.51
N LEU A 49 41.30 -11.75 45.73
CA LEU A 49 41.06 -10.79 46.80
C LEU A 49 42.30 -9.94 47.11
N THR A 50 43.52 -10.51 47.05
CA THR A 50 44.75 -9.72 47.25
C THR A 50 45.03 -8.75 46.09
N LEU A 51 44.72 -9.11 44.84
CA LEU A 51 44.86 -8.21 43.69
C LEU A 51 43.82 -7.08 43.71
N LEU A 52 42.60 -7.37 44.18
CA LEU A 52 41.50 -6.41 44.32
C LEU A 52 41.60 -5.56 45.59
N ASP A 53 42.19 -6.07 46.68
CA ASP A 53 42.52 -5.30 47.89
C ASP A 53 43.71 -4.34 47.65
N TYR A 54 44.68 -4.71 46.80
CA TYR A 54 45.81 -3.85 46.43
C TYR A 54 45.43 -2.74 45.45
N HIS A 55 44.34 -2.93 44.70
CA HIS A 55 43.78 -1.96 43.77
C HIS A 55 42.34 -1.69 44.18
N SER A 56 42.15 -0.85 45.21
CA SER A 56 40.85 -0.27 45.55
C SER A 56 40.17 0.23 44.27
N LEU A 57 39.28 -0.57 43.67
CA LEU A 57 38.55 -0.27 42.42
C LEU A 57 37.41 0.71 42.73
N GLY A 58 37.79 1.80 43.36
CA GLY A 58 36.94 2.95 43.63
C GLY A 58 36.83 3.92 42.47
N ASP A 59 37.57 3.66 41.38
CA ASP A 59 37.51 4.43 40.17
C ASP A 59 36.74 3.64 39.09
N PRO A 60 35.52 4.06 38.71
CA PRO A 60 34.75 3.46 37.63
C PRO A 60 35.50 3.36 36.30
N ARG A 61 36.47 4.26 36.04
CA ARG A 61 37.28 4.23 34.82
C ARG A 61 38.22 3.03 34.77
N LEU A 62 38.88 2.73 35.89
CA LEU A 62 39.77 1.56 36.00
C LEU A 62 39.01 0.23 35.84
N VAL A 63 37.74 0.20 36.25
CA VAL A 63 36.87 -0.96 36.02
C VAL A 63 36.56 -1.11 34.53
N MET A 64 36.19 -0.02 33.84
CA MET A 64 35.88 -0.08 32.41
C MET A 64 37.11 -0.53 31.59
N ASP A 65 38.30 -0.03 31.92
CA ASP A 65 39.56 -0.45 31.29
C ASP A 65 39.89 -1.93 31.54
N LEU A 66 39.57 -2.43 32.74
CA LEU A 66 39.70 -3.85 33.07
C LEU A 66 38.73 -4.70 32.26
N ILE A 67 37.47 -4.27 32.11
CA ILE A 67 36.49 -4.97 31.28
C ILE A 67 36.95 -5.01 29.82
N ASP A 68 37.44 -3.89 29.28
CA ASP A 68 37.99 -3.83 27.92
C ASP A 68 39.15 -4.82 27.72
N SER A 69 40.06 -4.88 28.70
CA SER A 69 41.18 -5.82 28.69
C SER A 69 40.72 -7.29 28.75
N LEU A 70 39.64 -7.58 29.50
CA LEU A 70 39.07 -8.92 29.60
C LEU A 70 38.35 -9.34 28.31
N VAL A 71 37.63 -8.42 27.65
CA VAL A 71 36.98 -8.66 26.36
C VAL A 71 38.02 -8.95 25.27
N GLU A 72 39.11 -8.18 25.24
CA GLU A 72 40.24 -8.40 24.31
C GLU A 72 40.89 -9.77 24.54
N TYR A 73 41.08 -10.17 25.81
CA TYR A 73 41.60 -11.49 26.16
C TYR A 73 40.66 -12.64 25.76
N LEU A 74 39.33 -12.45 25.87
CA LEU A 74 38.34 -13.44 25.46
C LEU A 74 38.33 -13.66 23.94
N ASP A 75 38.58 -12.61 23.14
CA ASP A 75 38.69 -12.72 21.69
C ASP A 75 39.90 -13.56 21.26
N ASP A 76 41.01 -13.49 22.01
CA ASP A 76 42.21 -14.30 21.79
C ASP A 76 42.01 -15.80 22.09
N LEU A 77 40.95 -16.18 22.81
CA LEU A 77 40.59 -17.56 23.17
C LEU A 77 39.60 -18.22 22.20
N ARG A 78 39.20 -17.52 21.12
CA ARG A 78 38.17 -17.97 20.18
C ARG A 78 38.54 -19.30 19.50
N GLY A 79 37.66 -20.31 19.62
CA GLY A 79 37.83 -21.65 19.03
C GLY A 79 36.55 -22.50 19.06
N ARG A 80 36.43 -23.44 18.11
CA ARG A 80 35.17 -24.16 17.72
C ARG A 80 34.31 -24.79 18.83
N LYS A 81 34.82 -24.94 20.06
CA LYS A 81 34.12 -25.66 21.15
C LYS A 81 33.40 -24.73 22.14
N TRP A 82 33.80 -23.48 22.25
CA TRP A 82 33.31 -22.53 23.27
C TRP A 82 32.85 -21.19 22.70
N GLU A 83 32.87 -21.06 21.37
CA GLU A 83 32.60 -19.83 20.62
C GLU A 83 31.31 -19.14 21.08
N LYS A 84 30.19 -19.88 21.13
CA LYS A 84 28.90 -19.34 21.60
C LYS A 84 28.93 -18.83 23.06
N LEU A 85 29.67 -19.50 23.93
CA LEU A 85 29.75 -19.13 25.35
C LEU A 85 30.61 -17.86 25.51
N ILE A 86 31.72 -17.77 24.77
CA ILE A 86 32.60 -16.60 24.72
C ILE A 86 31.85 -15.39 24.18
N GLU A 87 31.10 -15.55 23.09
CA GLU A 87 30.25 -14.50 22.50
C GLU A 87 29.23 -13.98 23.53
N THR A 88 28.52 -14.89 24.21
CA THR A 88 27.54 -14.52 25.25
C THR A 88 28.21 -13.78 26.44
N LEU A 89 29.44 -14.16 26.80
CA LEU A 89 30.20 -13.53 27.89
C LEU A 89 30.66 -12.12 27.50
N GLN A 90 31.15 -11.93 26.27
CA GLN A 90 31.58 -10.64 25.76
C GLN A 90 30.41 -9.65 25.67
N GLU A 91 29.26 -10.08 25.18
CA GLU A 91 28.03 -9.27 25.13
C GLU A 91 27.64 -8.74 26.52
N LYS A 92 27.66 -9.63 27.54
CA LYS A 92 27.31 -9.27 28.92
C LYS A 92 28.33 -8.32 29.56
N LEU A 93 29.62 -8.50 29.29
CA LEU A 93 30.68 -7.62 29.79
C LEU A 93 30.60 -6.22 29.16
N MET A 94 30.32 -6.13 27.86
CA MET A 94 30.16 -4.86 27.17
C MET A 94 28.92 -4.08 27.65
N LEU A 95 27.81 -4.76 27.86
CA LEU A 95 26.60 -4.16 28.44
C LEU A 95 26.88 -3.56 29.83
N LEU A 96 27.61 -4.31 30.67
CA LEU A 96 28.00 -3.86 32.00
C LEU A 96 28.92 -2.63 31.97
N ARG A 97 29.95 -2.66 31.12
CA ARG A 97 30.86 -1.52 30.92
C ARG A 97 30.09 -0.26 30.56
N ASN A 98 29.15 -0.38 29.63
CA ASN A 98 28.34 0.75 29.16
C ASN A 98 27.41 1.28 30.28
N LEU A 99 26.85 0.39 31.12
CA LEU A 99 26.04 0.78 32.28
C LEU A 99 26.85 1.58 33.31
N ILE A 100 28.08 1.14 33.60
CA ILE A 100 28.99 1.83 34.52
C ILE A 100 29.29 3.24 34.00
N GLY A 101 29.52 3.38 32.69
CA GLY A 101 29.66 4.68 32.05
C GLY A 101 28.43 5.58 32.24
N LEU A 102 27.22 5.06 32.04
CA LEU A 102 25.97 5.79 32.25
C LEU A 102 25.79 6.22 33.72
N ALA A 103 26.02 5.32 34.68
CA ALA A 103 25.89 5.61 36.11
C ALA A 103 26.90 6.67 36.56
N THR A 104 28.11 6.65 36.00
CA THR A 104 29.17 7.64 36.28
C THR A 104 28.78 9.02 35.75
N VAL A 105 28.26 9.10 34.52
CA VAL A 105 27.67 10.33 33.96
C VAL A 105 26.56 10.85 34.87
N GLN A 106 25.73 9.95 35.39
CA GLN A 106 24.60 10.29 36.23
C GLN A 106 25.00 10.72 37.66
N GLY A 107 26.29 10.74 38.01
CA GLY A 107 26.77 11.20 39.31
C GLY A 107 26.42 10.27 40.47
N VAL A 108 26.19 8.98 40.20
CA VAL A 108 25.86 7.98 41.21
C VAL A 108 27.05 7.78 42.17
N GLU A 109 26.82 7.89 43.49
CA GLU A 109 27.87 7.79 44.50
C GLU A 109 28.51 6.40 44.57
N HIS A 110 29.81 6.39 44.86
CA HIS A 110 30.75 5.28 44.85
C HIS A 110 30.29 4.00 45.57
N MET A 111 29.41 4.08 46.57
CA MET A 111 28.98 2.93 47.37
C MET A 111 28.00 2.01 46.63
N GLN A 112 27.14 2.55 45.74
CA GLN A 112 26.19 1.75 44.94
C GLN A 112 26.87 1.08 43.73
N LEU A 113 27.89 1.73 43.18
CA LEU A 113 28.76 1.15 42.15
C LEU A 113 29.61 0.01 42.71
N ILE A 114 30.13 0.14 43.94
CA ILE A 114 30.86 -0.94 44.62
C ILE A 114 30.01 -2.22 44.70
N ASP A 115 28.74 -2.14 45.09
CA ASP A 115 27.88 -3.33 45.22
C ASP A 115 27.67 -4.05 43.88
N LEU A 116 27.52 -3.29 42.78
CA LEU A 116 27.47 -3.83 41.41
C LEU A 116 28.80 -4.53 41.04
N LEU A 117 29.93 -3.93 41.41
CA LEU A 117 31.28 -4.46 41.14
C LEU A 117 31.57 -5.73 41.92
N ILE A 118 31.19 -5.80 43.20
CA ILE A 118 31.28 -7.00 44.04
C ILE A 118 30.36 -8.11 43.51
N HIS A 119 29.18 -7.76 43.00
CA HIS A 119 28.25 -8.75 42.42
C HIS A 119 28.78 -9.32 41.08
N VAL A 120 29.38 -8.47 40.25
CA VAL A 120 30.06 -8.86 39.00
C VAL A 120 31.29 -9.72 39.31
N GLU A 121 32.08 -9.39 40.34
CA GLU A 121 33.19 -10.19 40.86
C GLU A 121 32.73 -11.60 41.25
N TYR A 122 31.60 -11.71 41.96
CA TYR A 122 30.98 -12.99 42.33
C TYR A 122 30.53 -13.79 41.10
N LYS A 123 29.90 -13.14 40.11
CA LYS A 123 29.38 -13.81 38.91
C LYS A 123 30.45 -14.21 37.91
N ILE A 124 31.47 -13.39 37.68
CA ILE A 124 32.62 -13.76 36.85
C ILE A 124 33.37 -14.95 37.49
N SER A 125 33.54 -14.93 38.82
CA SER A 125 34.13 -16.06 39.56
C SER A 125 33.29 -17.34 39.47
N GLN A 126 31.96 -17.23 39.47
CA GLN A 126 31.02 -18.35 39.33
C GLN A 126 30.96 -18.87 37.88
N LEU A 127 31.01 -17.98 36.89
CA LEU A 127 31.04 -18.27 35.44
C LEU A 127 32.31 -19.01 35.01
N ILE A 128 33.43 -18.78 35.69
CA ILE A 128 34.69 -19.51 35.46
C ILE A 128 34.64 -20.93 36.05
N GLN A 129 33.82 -21.18 37.09
CA GLN A 129 33.74 -22.47 37.78
C GLN A 129 32.58 -23.39 37.33
N GLU A 130 31.47 -22.87 36.80
CA GLU A 130 30.30 -23.68 36.51
C GLU A 130 29.81 -23.56 35.05
N LYS A 131 29.65 -24.70 34.38
CA LYS A 131 28.83 -24.81 33.17
C LYS A 131 27.34 -24.65 33.53
N ILE A 132 26.80 -23.45 33.78
CA ILE A 132 25.35 -23.31 34.07
C ILE A 132 24.66 -22.05 33.49
N ASN A 133 23.47 -22.34 32.95
CA ASN A 133 22.22 -21.62 32.63
C ASN A 133 22.12 -20.06 32.71
N PRO A 134 21.51 -19.39 31.70
CA PRO A 134 21.69 -17.95 31.43
C PRO A 134 20.70 -16.96 32.08
N VAL A 135 20.02 -17.26 33.19
CA VAL A 135 19.05 -16.32 33.80
C VAL A 135 19.18 -16.31 35.33
N ASP A 136 20.10 -15.50 35.87
CA ASP A 136 20.25 -15.31 37.31
C ASP A 136 19.47 -14.06 37.77
N PRO A 137 18.44 -14.22 38.63
CA PRO A 137 17.58 -13.11 39.08
C PRO A 137 18.31 -12.03 39.89
N GLN A 138 19.36 -12.38 40.64
CA GLN A 138 20.08 -11.40 41.47
C GLN A 138 20.84 -10.39 40.62
N VAL A 139 21.34 -10.84 39.45
CA VAL A 139 22.00 -9.96 38.48
C VAL A 139 21.02 -8.93 37.94
N GLN A 140 19.81 -9.37 37.54
CA GLN A 140 18.76 -8.49 37.03
C GLN A 140 18.32 -7.46 38.06
N GLU A 141 18.12 -7.87 39.31
CA GLU A 141 17.79 -6.98 40.43
C GLU A 141 18.87 -5.90 40.61
N THR A 142 20.14 -6.27 40.48
CA THR A 142 21.27 -5.34 40.58
C THR A 142 21.29 -4.32 39.43
N TYR A 143 21.02 -4.73 38.18
CA TYR A 143 20.85 -3.81 37.04
C TYR A 143 19.71 -2.81 37.27
N ILE A 144 18.56 -3.29 37.77
CA ILE A 144 17.39 -2.45 38.08
C ILE A 144 17.74 -1.42 39.16
N HIS A 145 18.43 -1.82 40.23
CA HIS A 145 18.83 -0.91 41.30
C HIS A 145 19.77 0.20 40.82
N VAL A 146 20.77 -0.13 40.01
CA VAL A 146 21.72 0.86 39.48
C VAL A 146 21.02 1.83 38.52
N LEU A 147 20.14 1.36 37.65
CA LEU A 147 19.37 2.25 36.77
C LEU A 147 18.39 3.13 37.54
N THR A 148 17.77 2.58 38.59
CA THR A 148 16.86 3.34 39.46
C THR A 148 17.60 4.43 40.22
N ALA A 149 18.79 4.12 40.75
CA ALA A 149 19.65 5.10 41.40
C ALA A 149 20.16 6.16 40.42
N SER A 150 20.56 5.74 39.22
CA SER A 150 20.99 6.64 38.14
C SER A 150 19.89 7.62 37.76
N LYS A 151 18.65 7.13 37.58
CA LYS A 151 17.46 7.97 37.32
C LYS A 151 17.18 9.01 38.42
N GLN A 152 17.48 8.70 39.68
CA GLN A 152 17.14 9.54 40.83
C GLN A 152 18.21 10.60 41.17
N SER A 153 19.39 10.50 40.59
CA SER A 153 20.45 11.49 40.77
C SER A 153 20.05 12.84 40.18
N ARG A 154 20.47 13.94 40.82
CA ARG A 154 20.03 15.33 40.50
C ARG A 154 21.13 16.20 39.88
N SER A 155 22.23 15.63 39.40
CA SER A 155 23.35 16.41 38.83
C SER A 155 23.07 16.84 37.38
N SER A 156 23.51 18.04 37.00
CA SER A 156 23.47 18.52 35.60
C SER A 156 24.53 17.78 34.76
N TYR A 157 24.14 17.08 33.70
CA TYR A 157 24.99 16.10 33.00
C TYR A 157 25.90 16.68 31.90
N ALA A 158 25.71 17.94 31.50
CA ALA A 158 26.34 18.54 30.32
C ALA A 158 27.86 18.31 30.22
N SER A 159 28.64 18.52 31.29
CA SER A 159 30.11 18.37 31.27
C SER A 159 30.60 16.93 31.43
N ALA A 160 29.85 16.07 32.14
CA ALA A 160 30.24 14.66 32.36
C ALA A 160 29.88 13.77 31.16
N LEU A 161 28.84 14.17 30.42
CA LEU A 161 28.31 13.49 29.24
C LEU A 161 29.20 13.74 28.00
N GLU A 162 29.92 14.87 27.90
CA GLU A 162 30.95 15.09 26.87
C GLU A 162 32.14 14.12 27.00
N GLU A 163 32.56 13.79 28.22
CA GLU A 163 33.66 12.83 28.45
C GLU A 163 33.27 11.38 28.19
N ASN A 164 31.98 11.06 28.17
CA ASN A 164 31.45 9.68 28.08
C ASN A 164 30.32 9.52 27.04
N GLU A 165 30.23 10.43 26.05
CA GLU A 165 29.14 10.46 25.05
C GLU A 165 29.00 9.12 24.32
N TYR A 166 30.14 8.52 23.97
CA TYR A 166 30.20 7.23 23.30
C TYR A 166 29.74 6.08 24.22
N ALA A 167 29.98 6.16 25.52
CA ALA A 167 29.54 5.14 26.47
C ALA A 167 28.01 5.11 26.57
N VAL A 168 27.36 6.28 26.57
CA VAL A 168 25.89 6.38 26.60
C VAL A 168 25.25 5.97 25.27
N ALA A 169 25.85 6.36 24.14
CA ALA A 169 25.36 5.90 22.83
C ALA A 169 25.55 4.38 22.65
N ASN A 170 26.68 3.83 23.10
CA ASN A 170 26.94 2.40 23.04
C ASN A 170 26.10 1.62 24.05
N PHE A 171 25.81 2.19 25.21
CA PHE A 171 24.80 1.67 26.14
C PHE A 171 23.50 1.46 25.38
N VAL A 172 22.94 2.53 24.81
CA VAL A 172 21.66 2.49 24.07
C VAL A 172 21.67 1.46 22.94
N ASP A 173 22.77 1.31 22.20
CA ASP A 173 22.88 0.27 21.17
C ASP A 173 22.89 -1.15 21.74
N SER A 174 23.64 -1.40 22.81
CA SER A 174 23.60 -2.70 23.52
C SER A 174 22.21 -3.00 24.07
N PHE A 175 21.39 -1.99 24.43
CA PHE A 175 19.97 -2.19 24.79
C PHE A 175 19.12 -2.62 23.61
N LEU A 176 19.36 -2.05 22.43
CA LEU A 176 18.58 -2.37 21.23
C LEU A 176 18.80 -3.84 20.82
N ASP A 177 20.05 -4.29 20.86
CA ASP A 177 20.40 -5.69 20.56
C ASP A 177 19.72 -6.65 21.56
N TYR A 178 19.80 -6.34 22.86
CA TYR A 178 19.11 -7.13 23.89
C TYR A 178 17.58 -7.17 23.72
N LEU A 179 16.97 -6.07 23.27
CA LEU A 179 15.53 -5.98 23.02
C LEU A 179 15.12 -6.81 21.80
N ILE A 180 15.92 -6.83 20.73
CA ILE A 180 15.71 -7.71 19.57
C ILE A 180 15.75 -9.18 20.00
N ASP A 181 16.73 -9.55 20.82
CA ASP A 181 16.84 -10.92 21.33
C ASP A 181 15.65 -11.32 22.21
N LEU A 182 15.13 -10.39 23.04
CA LEU A 182 13.92 -10.61 23.83
C LEU A 182 12.68 -10.79 22.93
N LEU A 183 12.57 -10.01 21.85
CA LEU A 183 11.48 -10.13 20.86
C LEU A 183 11.55 -11.43 20.04
N GLY A 184 12.76 -11.94 19.80
CA GLY A 184 13.02 -13.18 19.06
C GLY A 184 12.89 -14.45 19.89
N SER A 185 13.04 -14.38 21.22
CA SER A 185 13.07 -15.55 22.11
C SER A 185 11.72 -15.97 22.68
N TYR A 186 10.65 -15.17 22.55
CA TYR A 186 9.33 -15.46 23.16
C TYR A 186 8.14 -15.37 22.20
N ASN A 187 7.39 -16.47 22.10
CA ASN A 187 6.07 -16.55 21.43
C ASN A 187 4.89 -16.22 22.36
N SER A 188 5.13 -15.88 23.64
CA SER A 188 4.10 -15.75 24.68
C SER A 188 3.63 -14.32 24.96
N PHE A 189 4.22 -13.28 24.36
CA PHE A 189 3.74 -11.90 24.51
C PHE A 189 2.39 -11.71 23.80
N GLN A 190 1.46 -11.00 24.44
CA GLN A 190 0.27 -10.50 23.75
C GLN A 190 0.70 -9.61 22.58
N VAL A 191 -0.02 -9.70 21.46
CA VAL A 191 0.27 -8.98 20.21
C VAL A 191 0.47 -7.48 20.46
N GLN A 192 -0.33 -6.89 21.34
CA GLN A 192 -0.26 -5.47 21.72
C GLN A 192 1.07 -5.09 22.39
N VAL A 193 1.55 -5.86 23.36
CA VAL A 193 2.82 -5.61 24.06
C VAL A 193 4.00 -5.76 23.10
N LYS A 194 3.96 -6.77 22.22
CA LYS A 194 4.99 -6.98 21.19
C LYS A 194 5.05 -5.81 20.20
N GLU A 195 3.89 -5.28 19.82
CA GLU A 195 3.79 -4.11 18.94
C GLU A 195 4.31 -2.83 19.63
N GLN A 196 4.06 -2.65 20.92
CA GLN A 196 4.59 -1.52 21.69
C GLN A 196 6.10 -1.62 21.92
N MET A 197 6.63 -2.81 22.20
CA MET A 197 8.07 -3.06 22.31
C MET A 197 8.79 -2.79 20.98
N LEU A 198 8.19 -3.15 19.85
CA LEU A 198 8.76 -2.85 18.53
C LEU A 198 8.80 -1.33 18.28
N LYS A 199 7.74 -0.59 18.64
CA LYS A 199 7.74 0.88 18.57
C LYS A 199 8.79 1.50 19.49
N LEU A 200 8.99 0.90 20.67
CA LEU A 200 9.97 1.38 21.64
C LEU A 200 11.39 1.24 21.07
N HIS A 201 11.71 0.06 20.54
CA HIS A 201 12.97 -0.21 19.86
C HIS A 201 13.26 0.81 18.76
N GLN A 202 12.29 1.07 17.89
CA GLN A 202 12.44 2.02 16.78
C GLN A 202 12.76 3.44 17.25
N LYS A 203 12.04 3.93 18.26
CA LYS A 203 12.24 5.28 18.81
C LYS A 203 13.56 5.42 19.58
N ILE A 204 13.97 4.39 20.33
CA ILE A 204 15.26 4.38 21.02
C ILE A 204 16.42 4.33 20.02
N ARG A 205 16.27 3.61 18.90
CA ARG A 205 17.26 3.60 17.82
C ARG A 205 17.46 4.97 17.18
N PHE A 206 16.36 5.69 16.94
CA PHE A 206 16.43 7.08 16.46
C PHE A 206 17.20 7.97 17.45
N MET A 207 16.94 7.83 18.76
CA MET A 207 17.69 8.57 19.78
C MET A 207 19.18 8.23 19.80
N SER A 208 19.57 6.96 19.65
CA SER A 208 21.00 6.58 19.56
C SER A 208 21.70 7.30 18.41
N ILE A 209 21.05 7.41 17.25
CA ILE A 209 21.60 8.11 16.09
C ILE A 209 21.78 9.61 16.39
N VAL A 210 20.81 10.23 17.06
CA VAL A 210 20.89 11.63 17.47
C VAL A 210 22.05 11.85 18.47
N LEU A 211 22.19 10.96 19.45
CA LEU A 211 23.29 10.96 20.43
C LEU A 211 24.68 10.76 19.81
N LYS A 212 24.79 10.13 18.64
CA LYS A 212 26.09 9.93 17.97
C LYS A 212 26.49 11.06 17.02
N LYS A 213 25.51 11.76 16.46
CA LYS A 213 25.75 12.69 15.34
C LYS A 213 25.54 14.16 15.66
N LYS A 214 24.62 14.47 16.57
CA LYS A 214 24.20 15.86 16.86
C LYS A 214 24.20 16.19 18.35
N PHE A 215 24.92 15.39 19.12
CA PHE A 215 24.95 15.45 20.57
C PHE A 215 25.30 16.84 21.13
N ASN A 216 26.35 17.46 20.59
CA ASN A 216 26.83 18.79 21.00
C ASN A 216 25.85 19.93 20.70
N GLU A 217 24.88 19.70 19.81
CA GLU A 217 23.91 20.68 19.38
C GLU A 217 22.58 20.59 20.17
N LEU A 218 22.41 19.55 21.00
CA LEU A 218 21.24 19.40 21.87
C LEU A 218 21.33 20.35 23.06
N ARG A 219 20.18 20.88 23.50
CA ARG A 219 20.08 21.63 24.76
C ARG A 219 20.28 20.69 25.95
N ASP A 220 20.87 21.18 27.03
CA ASP A 220 21.20 20.35 28.19
C ASP A 220 19.96 19.70 28.83
N GLU A 221 18.82 20.42 28.87
CA GLU A 221 17.53 19.87 29.32
C GLU A 221 17.08 18.63 28.53
N LEU A 222 17.40 18.58 27.23
CA LEU A 222 17.05 17.48 26.34
C LEU A 222 18.02 16.30 26.52
N LYS A 223 19.30 16.58 26.76
CA LYS A 223 20.32 15.58 27.10
C LYS A 223 19.96 14.88 28.41
N ASP A 224 19.54 15.64 29.42
CA ASP A 224 19.11 15.11 30.71
C ASP A 224 17.87 14.21 30.55
N LEU A 225 16.88 14.66 29.77
CA LEU A 225 15.67 13.90 29.50
C LEU A 225 15.95 12.59 28.73
N ILE A 226 16.90 12.59 27.80
CA ILE A 226 17.32 11.37 27.08
C ILE A 226 17.96 10.36 28.04
N GLY A 227 18.80 10.82 28.98
CA GLY A 227 19.40 9.98 30.01
C GLY A 227 18.34 9.30 30.90
N VAL A 228 17.32 10.05 31.32
CA VAL A 228 16.19 9.52 32.10
C VAL A 228 15.41 8.47 31.32
N VAL A 229 15.13 8.73 30.03
CA VAL A 229 14.42 7.80 29.16
C VAL A 229 15.22 6.52 28.90
N ALA A 230 16.54 6.62 28.76
CA ALA A 230 17.43 5.46 28.64
C ALA A 230 17.38 4.59 29.92
N CYS A 231 17.35 5.21 31.10
CA CYS A 231 17.19 4.50 32.37
C CYS A 231 15.81 3.84 32.50
N ASP A 232 14.73 4.54 32.15
CA ASP A 232 13.36 4.00 32.19
C ASP A 232 13.17 2.82 31.23
N ALA A 233 13.73 2.91 30.03
CA ALA A 233 13.75 1.80 29.09
C ALA A 233 14.52 0.60 29.64
N GLY A 234 15.70 0.83 30.23
CA GLY A 234 16.52 -0.22 30.83
C GLY A 234 15.82 -0.92 32.01
N ILE A 235 15.23 -0.16 32.94
CA ILE A 235 14.53 -0.71 34.12
C ILE A 235 13.38 -1.59 33.67
N LEU A 236 12.55 -1.10 32.75
CA LEU A 236 11.43 -1.85 32.20
C LEU A 236 11.89 -3.18 31.58
N MET A 237 12.95 -3.15 30.78
CA MET A 237 13.50 -4.32 30.11
C MET A 237 14.08 -5.37 31.09
N PHE A 238 14.86 -4.96 32.09
CA PHE A 238 15.40 -5.90 33.07
C PHE A 238 14.34 -6.45 34.03
N THR A 239 13.22 -5.74 34.20
CA THR A 239 12.05 -6.20 34.97
C THR A 239 11.26 -7.28 34.21
N LEU A 240 11.33 -7.31 32.87
CA LEU A 240 10.60 -8.23 32.00
C LEU A 240 11.20 -9.64 31.88
N SER A 241 11.85 -10.13 32.95
CA SER A 241 12.65 -11.37 32.94
C SER A 241 11.90 -12.61 32.41
N PRO A 242 12.58 -13.50 31.65
CA PRO A 242 12.13 -14.79 31.11
C PRO A 242 11.11 -15.62 31.89
N ASN A 243 11.17 -15.64 33.22
CA ASN A 243 10.60 -16.73 34.02
C ASN A 243 9.36 -16.38 34.85
N GLU A 244 8.93 -15.11 34.96
CA GLU A 244 7.76 -14.77 35.79
C GLU A 244 6.92 -13.64 35.19
N MET A 245 6.12 -13.92 34.16
CA MET A 245 4.95 -13.09 33.86
C MET A 245 3.69 -13.70 34.49
N LYS A 246 3.29 -13.16 35.65
CA LYS A 246 1.92 -13.33 36.18
C LYS A 246 1.01 -12.28 35.51
N GLU A 247 -0.27 -12.60 35.32
CA GLU A 247 -1.27 -11.72 34.66
C GLU A 247 -1.37 -10.29 35.23
N GLY A 248 -0.93 -10.04 36.47
CA GLY A 248 -0.88 -8.68 37.04
C GLY A 248 0.26 -7.80 36.51
N LEU A 249 1.38 -8.39 36.05
CA LEU A 249 2.57 -7.66 35.59
C LEU A 249 2.39 -7.07 34.18
N THR A 250 1.48 -7.64 33.38
CA THR A 250 1.25 -7.24 31.98
C THR A 250 0.54 -5.90 31.83
N GLU A 251 -0.36 -5.52 32.75
CA GLU A 251 -1.06 -4.23 32.70
C GLU A 251 -0.14 -3.08 33.13
N GLU A 252 0.68 -3.30 34.18
CA GLU A 252 1.69 -2.33 34.61
C GLU A 252 2.78 -2.13 33.55
N THR A 253 3.17 -3.21 32.86
CA THR A 253 4.12 -3.15 31.74
C THR A 253 3.55 -2.39 30.54
N ASP A 254 2.31 -2.65 30.14
CA ASP A 254 1.65 -1.94 29.03
C ASP A 254 1.52 -0.44 29.34
N LEU A 255 1.20 -0.09 30.59
CA LEU A 255 1.13 1.29 31.04
C LEU A 255 2.50 1.97 31.04
N ALA A 256 3.55 1.29 31.54
CA ALA A 256 4.92 1.80 31.53
C ALA A 256 5.44 2.01 30.09
N LEU A 257 5.18 1.05 29.19
CA LEU A 257 5.50 1.16 27.76
C LEU A 257 4.78 2.35 27.11
N PHE A 258 3.48 2.52 27.39
CA PHE A 258 2.69 3.63 26.88
C PHE A 258 3.24 4.99 27.33
N HIS A 259 3.59 5.13 28.61
CA HIS A 259 4.18 6.35 29.14
C HIS A 259 5.55 6.65 28.52
N LEU A 260 6.43 5.65 28.44
CA LEU A 260 7.76 5.79 27.84
C LEU A 260 7.67 6.20 26.36
N LEU A 261 6.77 5.57 25.59
CA LEU A 261 6.53 5.91 24.18
C LEU A 261 5.99 7.32 23.98
N LYS A 262 5.27 7.87 24.96
CA LYS A 262 4.76 9.24 24.96
C LYS A 262 5.88 10.26 25.21
N VAL A 263 6.76 9.99 26.17
CA VAL A 263 7.94 10.84 26.43
C VAL A 263 8.89 10.83 25.23
N LEU A 264 9.14 9.66 24.64
CA LEU A 264 9.92 9.54 23.41
C LEU A 264 9.33 10.34 22.24
N LYS A 265 8.00 10.35 22.10
CA LYS A 265 7.32 11.15 21.07
C LYS A 265 7.59 12.65 21.27
N TYR A 266 7.63 13.11 22.51
CA TYR A 266 7.94 14.50 22.84
C TYR A 266 9.40 14.85 22.49
N ILE A 267 10.36 14.01 22.92
CA ILE A 267 11.79 14.18 22.58
C ILE A 267 11.97 14.26 21.06
N MET A 268 11.37 13.34 20.31
CA MET A 268 11.47 13.31 18.85
C MET A 268 10.88 14.57 18.19
N ALA A 269 9.76 15.09 18.69
CA ALA A 269 9.17 16.32 18.19
C ALA A 269 10.05 17.54 18.47
N GLU A 270 10.68 17.60 19.65
CA GLU A 270 11.60 18.67 20.01
C GLU A 270 12.88 18.64 19.18
N VAL A 271 13.43 17.44 18.92
CA VAL A 271 14.57 17.26 18.00
C VAL A 271 14.19 17.67 16.58
N ALA A 272 13.00 17.28 16.09
CA ALA A 272 12.53 17.65 14.77
C ALA A 272 12.33 19.17 14.60
N TYR A 273 11.92 19.87 15.66
CA TYR A 273 11.78 21.33 15.66
C TYR A 273 13.13 22.06 15.58
N MET A 274 14.17 21.52 16.21
CA MET A 274 15.53 22.07 16.16
C MET A 274 16.19 21.86 14.78
N TYR A 275 15.71 20.90 13.99
CA TYR A 275 16.22 20.58 12.65
C TYR A 275 15.08 20.47 11.63
N PRO A 276 14.48 21.60 11.21
CA PRO A 276 13.37 21.58 10.27
C PRO A 276 13.86 21.20 8.87
N LEU A 277 13.38 20.07 8.34
CA LEU A 277 13.49 19.75 6.92
C LEU A 277 12.37 20.45 6.13
N THR A 278 12.72 20.94 4.94
CA THR A 278 11.81 21.29 3.84
C THR A 278 11.26 20.02 3.17
N SER A 279 10.60 19.18 3.93
CA SER A 279 9.66 18.19 3.42
C SER A 279 8.85 17.71 4.60
N SER A 280 7.57 18.05 4.59
CA SER A 280 6.59 17.57 5.55
C SER A 280 6.37 16.07 5.36
N SER A 281 7.26 15.24 5.87
CA SER A 281 7.02 13.80 5.98
C SER A 281 6.19 13.51 7.24
N SER A 282 4.91 13.84 7.20
CA SER A 282 3.93 13.20 8.09
C SER A 282 3.63 11.79 7.56
N PHE A 283 4.63 10.91 7.46
CA PHE A 283 4.40 9.52 7.05
C PHE A 283 3.79 8.76 8.22
N SER A 284 2.47 8.80 8.34
CA SER A 284 1.74 7.91 9.25
C SER A 284 1.45 6.60 8.53
N PHE A 285 2.35 5.62 8.66
CA PHE A 285 2.09 4.27 8.15
C PHE A 285 0.95 3.60 8.93
N PRO A 286 -0.01 2.92 8.28
CA PRO A 286 -1.16 2.33 8.94
C PRO A 286 -0.71 0.99 9.53
N ARG A 287 -0.96 0.77 10.83
CA ARG A 287 -0.61 -0.47 11.53
C ARG A 287 -1.65 -1.57 11.35
N THR A 288 -2.04 -1.82 10.11
CA THR A 288 -3.03 -2.84 9.77
C THR A 288 -2.36 -4.01 9.07
N ASN A 289 -2.65 -5.25 9.47
CA ASN A 289 -2.20 -6.50 8.84
C ASN A 289 -2.87 -6.77 7.47
N GLU A 290 -3.18 -5.72 6.72
CA GLU A 290 -3.93 -5.73 5.47
C GLU A 290 -3.13 -5.04 4.36
N LEU A 291 -3.44 -5.34 3.10
CA LEU A 291 -2.73 -4.88 1.90
C LEU A 291 -2.53 -3.36 1.82
N GLY A 292 -3.33 -2.58 2.53
CA GLY A 292 -3.24 -1.12 2.60
C GLY A 292 -1.91 -0.58 3.09
N SER A 293 -1.13 -1.34 3.88
CA SER A 293 0.21 -0.88 4.29
C SER A 293 1.23 -0.93 3.15
N VAL A 294 1.08 -1.87 2.22
CA VAL A 294 1.91 -1.96 1.00
C VAL A 294 1.49 -0.88 0.00
N ASP A 295 0.20 -0.61 -0.12
CA ASP A 295 -0.34 0.44 -0.98
C ASP A 295 0.12 1.84 -0.52
N LEU A 296 0.07 2.14 0.78
CA LEU A 296 0.61 3.40 1.32
C LEU A 296 2.12 3.51 1.11
N PHE A 297 2.86 2.40 1.29
CA PHE A 297 4.29 2.43 1.08
C PHE A 297 4.66 2.70 -0.39
N LEU A 298 3.91 2.14 -1.34
CA LEU A 298 4.05 2.43 -2.77
C LEU A 298 3.74 3.90 -3.10
N GLU A 299 2.77 4.52 -2.42
CA GLU A 299 2.44 5.94 -2.56
C GLU A 299 3.59 6.84 -2.05
N ASN A 300 4.10 6.56 -0.86
CA ASN A 300 5.25 7.29 -0.28
C ASN A 300 6.50 7.20 -1.17
N LEU A 301 6.77 6.03 -1.77
CA LEU A 301 7.88 5.88 -2.72
C LEU A 301 7.69 6.71 -3.99
N LYS A 302 6.45 6.92 -4.46
CA LYS A 302 6.16 7.76 -5.63
C LYS A 302 6.39 9.23 -5.33
N GLU A 303 6.00 9.68 -4.14
CA GLU A 303 6.29 11.03 -3.68
C GLU A 303 7.80 11.27 -3.59
N LEU A 304 8.54 10.33 -2.99
CA LEU A 304 10.01 10.40 -2.92
C LEU A 304 10.70 10.42 -4.29
N ALA A 305 10.16 9.73 -5.30
CA ALA A 305 10.68 9.75 -6.65
C ALA A 305 10.35 11.05 -7.42
N SER A 306 9.44 11.88 -6.91
CA SER A 306 8.97 13.11 -7.55
C SER A 306 9.61 14.41 -7.02
N CYS A 307 10.50 14.32 -6.03
CA CYS A 307 11.24 15.47 -5.50
C CYS A 307 12.27 16.00 -6.52
N ASP A 308 12.16 17.28 -6.90
CA ASP A 308 13.03 17.94 -7.89
C ASP A 308 14.50 18.06 -7.42
N GLU A 309 15.45 17.82 -8.34
CA GLU A 309 16.91 17.89 -8.17
C GLU A 309 17.49 19.29 -7.88
N THR A 310 16.70 20.25 -7.37
CA THR A 310 17.17 21.64 -7.21
C THR A 310 17.86 21.94 -5.87
N ASP A 311 17.88 21.01 -4.93
CA ASP A 311 18.70 21.09 -3.71
C ASP A 311 19.92 20.16 -3.84
N HIS A 312 21.10 20.73 -4.12
CA HIS A 312 22.38 20.03 -4.29
C HIS A 312 22.93 19.37 -3.01
N SER A 313 22.08 18.94 -2.07
CA SER A 313 22.50 18.28 -0.83
C SER A 313 21.94 16.87 -0.61
N LEU A 314 21.03 16.36 -1.45
CA LEU A 314 20.51 14.99 -1.32
C LEU A 314 20.18 14.41 -2.71
N ALA A 315 21.16 13.77 -3.37
CA ALA A 315 20.85 12.95 -4.53
C ALA A 315 20.12 11.68 -4.05
N PHE A 316 18.83 11.51 -4.34
CA PHE A 316 18.16 10.23 -4.09
C PHE A 316 18.49 9.26 -5.25
N PRO A 317 18.78 7.97 -4.99
CA PRO A 317 19.00 6.99 -6.05
C PRO A 317 17.66 6.58 -6.69
N VAL A 318 17.17 7.43 -7.60
CA VAL A 318 15.87 7.29 -8.29
C VAL A 318 15.72 5.90 -8.95
N ASP A 319 16.80 5.35 -9.50
CA ASP A 319 16.81 4.02 -10.11
C ASP A 319 16.49 2.90 -9.09
N SER A 320 17.09 2.95 -7.89
CA SER A 320 16.82 1.97 -6.83
C SER A 320 15.39 2.09 -6.31
N ILE A 321 14.86 3.31 -6.19
CA ILE A 321 13.45 3.56 -5.81
C ILE A 321 12.51 2.96 -6.87
N HIS A 322 12.80 3.14 -8.16
CA HIS A 322 12.00 2.59 -9.24
C HIS A 322 12.03 1.04 -9.25
N ILE A 323 13.17 0.42 -8.94
CA ILE A 323 13.30 -1.05 -8.80
C ILE A 323 12.45 -1.56 -7.63
N VAL A 324 12.52 -0.89 -6.48
CA VAL A 324 11.74 -1.22 -5.27
C VAL A 324 10.24 -1.10 -5.56
N GLN A 325 9.79 -0.01 -6.17
CA GLN A 325 8.39 0.20 -6.58
C GLN A 325 7.90 -0.91 -7.51
N LYS A 326 8.69 -1.25 -8.53
CA LYS A 326 8.33 -2.30 -9.51
C LYS A 326 8.16 -3.66 -8.83
N ASN A 327 9.08 -4.03 -7.94
CA ASN A 327 9.05 -5.33 -7.27
C ASN A 327 7.95 -5.39 -6.19
N LEU A 328 7.70 -4.30 -5.46
CA LEU A 328 6.58 -4.22 -4.51
C LEU A 328 5.22 -4.26 -5.19
N THR A 329 5.07 -3.62 -6.35
CA THR A 329 3.83 -3.71 -7.14
C THR A 329 3.51 -5.15 -7.52
N PHE A 330 4.54 -5.92 -7.89
CA PHE A 330 4.40 -7.36 -8.14
C PHE A 330 3.99 -8.11 -6.86
N LEU A 331 4.70 -7.91 -5.75
CA LEU A 331 4.41 -8.60 -4.49
C LEU A 331 3.02 -8.25 -3.96
N ARG A 332 2.56 -7.01 -4.10
CA ARG A 332 1.20 -6.58 -3.77
C ARG A 332 0.15 -7.33 -4.59
N SER A 333 0.35 -7.45 -5.89
CA SER A 333 -0.54 -8.24 -6.75
C SER A 333 -0.53 -9.72 -6.39
N PHE A 334 0.64 -10.27 -6.04
CA PHE A 334 0.78 -11.64 -5.58
C PHE A 334 0.02 -11.88 -4.27
N LEU A 335 0.17 -11.00 -3.28
CA LEU A 335 -0.54 -11.09 -2.02
C LEU A 335 -2.05 -11.06 -2.22
N GLU A 336 -2.59 -10.16 -3.06
CA GLU A 336 -4.03 -10.15 -3.37
C GLU A 336 -4.51 -11.52 -3.88
N ASN A 337 -3.75 -12.16 -4.78
CA ASN A 337 -4.11 -13.47 -5.34
C ASN A 337 -4.11 -14.61 -4.31
N ILE A 338 -3.25 -14.53 -3.28
CA ILE A 338 -3.13 -15.59 -2.26
C ILE A 338 -3.93 -15.30 -0.99
N LYS A 339 -4.57 -14.12 -0.87
CA LYS A 339 -5.26 -13.62 0.32
C LYS A 339 -6.23 -14.63 0.94
N GLU A 340 -7.05 -15.29 0.11
CA GLU A 340 -8.03 -16.29 0.56
C GLU A 340 -7.40 -17.67 0.86
N LYS A 341 -6.30 -18.01 0.18
CA LYS A 341 -5.64 -19.32 0.27
C LYS A 341 -4.50 -19.36 1.30
N ARG A 342 -4.09 -18.20 1.85
CA ARG A 342 -2.90 -18.07 2.72
C ARG A 342 -2.93 -18.97 3.97
N ASN A 343 -4.12 -19.23 4.51
CA ASN A 343 -4.28 -20.07 5.72
C ASN A 343 -4.23 -21.57 5.42
N GLN A 344 -4.24 -21.96 4.14
CA GLN A 344 -4.29 -23.36 3.71
C GLN A 344 -2.89 -23.92 3.41
N ASN A 345 -1.86 -23.07 3.36
CA ASN A 345 -0.49 -23.47 3.04
C ASN A 345 0.52 -22.64 3.85
N ASP A 346 1.33 -23.33 4.67
CA ASP A 346 2.31 -22.69 5.55
C ASP A 346 3.38 -21.88 4.80
N LYS A 347 3.71 -22.26 3.56
CA LYS A 347 4.63 -21.47 2.71
C LYS A 347 4.00 -20.15 2.28
N LEU A 348 2.71 -20.17 1.92
CA LEU A 348 1.97 -18.95 1.57
C LEU A 348 1.81 -18.02 2.77
N LYS A 349 1.53 -18.60 3.95
CA LYS A 349 1.45 -17.85 5.21
C LYS A 349 2.79 -17.20 5.58
N THR A 350 3.89 -17.94 5.42
CA THR A 350 5.24 -17.44 5.69
C THR A 350 5.65 -16.33 4.72
N CYS A 351 5.39 -16.52 3.42
CA CYS A 351 5.63 -15.51 2.39
C CYS A 351 4.78 -14.24 2.64
N TRP A 352 3.49 -14.41 2.96
CA TRP A 352 2.60 -13.32 3.33
C TRP A 352 3.17 -12.46 4.45
N ASN A 353 3.57 -13.08 5.56
CA ASN A 353 4.11 -12.37 6.71
C ASN A 353 5.40 -11.61 6.36
N ARG A 354 6.31 -12.23 5.59
CA ARG A 354 7.57 -11.60 5.17
C ARG A 354 7.36 -10.38 4.26
N VAL A 355 6.40 -10.43 3.34
CA VAL A 355 6.09 -9.27 2.48
C VAL A 355 5.43 -8.15 3.27
N MET A 356 4.57 -8.49 4.24
CA MET A 356 3.94 -7.51 5.13
C MET A 356 4.93 -6.83 6.07
N GLU A 357 6.13 -7.38 6.28
CA GLU A 357 7.22 -6.73 7.04
C GLU A 357 7.95 -5.63 6.26
N ILE A 358 7.82 -5.59 4.92
CA ILE A 358 8.59 -4.69 4.07
C ILE A 358 8.26 -3.19 4.29
N PRO A 359 6.98 -2.77 4.33
CA PRO A 359 6.64 -1.37 4.61
C PRO A 359 7.28 -0.84 5.90
N TYR A 360 7.31 -1.68 6.94
CA TYR A 360 7.92 -1.34 8.22
C TYR A 360 9.45 -1.26 8.14
N LYS A 361 10.11 -2.14 7.37
CA LYS A 361 11.56 -2.07 7.12
C LYS A 361 11.95 -0.85 6.31
N ALA A 362 11.09 -0.42 5.39
CA ALA A 362 11.40 0.68 4.50
C ALA A 362 11.05 2.06 5.06
N GLU A 363 10.03 2.16 5.92
CA GLU A 363 9.82 3.32 6.81
C GLU A 363 11.11 3.65 7.57
N LEU A 364 11.78 2.62 8.13
CA LEU A 364 13.05 2.77 8.82
C LEU A 364 14.20 3.28 7.94
N VAL A 365 14.23 2.88 6.66
CA VAL A 365 15.26 3.36 5.73
C VAL A 365 14.98 4.80 5.31
N ILE A 366 13.73 5.14 5.01
CA ILE A 366 13.32 6.51 4.65
C ILE A 366 13.60 7.48 5.81
N ASP A 367 13.24 7.12 7.04
CA ASP A 367 13.52 7.92 8.24
C ASP A 367 15.03 8.06 8.51
N SER A 368 15.84 7.07 8.12
CA SER A 368 17.31 7.12 8.25
C SER A 368 17.99 7.99 7.18
N ILE A 369 17.38 8.11 5.99
CA ILE A 369 17.86 8.96 4.90
C ILE A 369 17.68 10.44 5.26
N VAL A 370 16.58 10.78 5.94
CA VAL A 370 16.27 12.13 6.43
C VAL A 370 17.35 12.69 7.38
N VAL A 371 18.15 11.81 8.02
CA VAL A 371 19.16 12.20 9.03
C VAL A 371 20.61 11.89 8.59
N SER A 372 20.85 11.34 7.39
CA SER A 372 22.24 11.06 6.96
C SER A 372 22.54 11.09 5.46
N ASP A 373 23.73 11.60 5.13
CA ASP A 373 24.34 11.68 3.79
C ASP A 373 24.86 10.32 3.24
N LYS A 374 24.35 9.19 3.74
CA LYS A 374 24.71 7.81 3.31
C LYS A 374 23.49 6.92 3.07
N GLY A 375 22.37 7.51 2.66
CA GLY A 375 21.11 6.82 2.36
C GLY A 375 21.17 5.74 1.26
N HIS A 376 22.19 5.79 0.39
CA HIS A 376 22.31 4.93 -0.78
C HIS A 376 22.50 3.44 -0.46
N TYR A 377 23.32 3.11 0.54
CA TYR A 377 23.65 1.72 0.87
C TYR A 377 22.47 0.92 1.47
N PHE A 378 21.49 1.60 2.04
CA PHE A 378 20.35 0.96 2.71
C PHE A 378 19.17 0.70 1.76
N LEU A 379 18.98 1.55 0.74
CA LEU A 379 17.97 1.31 -0.30
C LEU A 379 18.34 0.11 -1.18
N ASP A 380 19.63 -0.10 -1.48
CA ASP A 380 20.08 -1.22 -2.29
C ASP A 380 19.88 -2.57 -1.56
N ALA A 381 20.12 -2.61 -0.25
CA ALA A 381 19.86 -3.81 0.57
C ALA A 381 18.35 -4.12 0.66
N VAL A 382 17.50 -3.10 0.85
CA VAL A 382 16.04 -3.27 0.81
C VAL A 382 15.57 -3.69 -0.58
N ALA A 383 16.16 -3.13 -1.64
CA ALA A 383 15.86 -3.51 -3.02
C ALA A 383 16.23 -4.97 -3.31
N GLU A 384 17.37 -5.45 -2.78
CA GLU A 384 17.83 -6.82 -2.90
C GLU A 384 16.92 -7.80 -2.15
N ASP A 385 16.54 -7.49 -0.90
CA ASP A 385 15.58 -8.27 -0.11
C ASP A 385 14.23 -8.39 -0.80
N ILE A 386 13.72 -7.28 -1.33
CA ILE A 386 12.45 -7.23 -2.08
C ILE A 386 12.56 -8.06 -3.37
N ASN A 387 13.72 -8.01 -4.04
CA ASN A 387 13.96 -8.78 -5.26
C ASN A 387 14.05 -10.29 -4.97
N LEU A 388 14.71 -10.69 -3.88
CA LEU A 388 14.74 -12.08 -3.41
C LEU A 388 13.35 -12.60 -3.05
N MET A 389 12.54 -11.79 -2.36
CA MET A 389 11.15 -12.14 -2.05
C MET A 389 10.28 -12.26 -3.30
N LYS A 390 10.52 -11.43 -4.32
CA LYS A 390 9.86 -11.55 -5.62
C LYS A 390 10.23 -12.86 -6.31
N ILE A 391 11.50 -13.26 -6.29
CA ILE A 391 11.96 -14.53 -6.88
C ILE A 391 11.29 -15.70 -6.16
N GLU A 392 11.28 -15.70 -4.82
CA GLU A 392 10.62 -16.72 -4.01
C GLU A 392 9.10 -16.77 -4.25
N ALA A 393 8.43 -15.61 -4.31
CA ALA A 393 7.01 -15.54 -4.66
C ALA A 393 6.72 -16.05 -6.08
N GLN A 394 7.63 -15.82 -7.03
CA GLN A 394 7.53 -16.35 -8.39
C GLN A 394 7.68 -17.87 -8.41
N GLU A 395 8.64 -18.43 -7.67
CA GLU A 395 8.80 -19.89 -7.54
C GLU A 395 7.58 -20.53 -6.87
N ILE A 396 6.99 -19.86 -5.88
CA ILE A 396 5.74 -20.29 -5.25
C ILE A 396 4.60 -20.25 -6.27
N CYS A 397 4.45 -19.17 -7.05
CA CYS A 397 3.48 -19.08 -8.15
C CYS A 397 3.65 -20.21 -9.18
N ASP A 398 4.89 -20.49 -9.58
CA ASP A 398 5.22 -21.53 -10.55
C ASP A 398 4.96 -22.94 -9.97
N SER A 399 5.08 -23.11 -8.65
CA SER A 399 4.73 -24.35 -7.94
C SER A 399 3.22 -24.52 -7.69
N ILE A 400 2.47 -23.41 -7.67
CA ILE A 400 1.00 -23.35 -7.63
C ILE A 400 0.42 -23.44 -9.04
N ASN A 401 1.25 -23.62 -10.08
CA ASN A 401 0.78 -24.03 -11.38
C ASN A 401 0.30 -25.49 -11.22
N ASP A 402 -1.00 -25.66 -10.95
CA ASP A 402 -1.62 -26.84 -10.35
C ASP A 402 -1.39 -28.18 -11.08
N ALA A 403 -0.65 -28.22 -12.20
CA ALA A 403 -0.44 -29.38 -13.09
C ALA A 403 -1.74 -30.13 -13.45
N ASN A 404 -2.90 -29.49 -13.21
CA ASN A 404 -4.23 -30.08 -13.28
C ASN A 404 -4.81 -30.03 -14.70
N GLY A 405 -4.05 -29.48 -15.66
CA GLY A 405 -4.46 -29.34 -17.06
C GLY A 405 -5.28 -28.08 -17.38
N SER A 406 -5.50 -27.18 -16.42
CA SER A 406 -6.19 -25.91 -16.66
C SER A 406 -5.40 -25.01 -17.61
N ARG A 407 -6.10 -24.30 -18.50
CA ARG A 407 -5.51 -23.38 -19.48
C ARG A 407 -6.17 -22.02 -19.39
N ILE A 408 -5.37 -20.96 -19.47
CA ILE A 408 -5.83 -19.57 -19.53
C ILE A 408 -5.68 -19.10 -20.97
N MET A 409 -6.76 -18.56 -21.55
CA MET A 409 -6.76 -17.97 -22.88
C MET A 409 -6.74 -16.45 -22.77
N PHE A 410 -5.74 -15.81 -23.38
CA PHE A 410 -5.69 -14.36 -23.53
C PHE A 410 -6.16 -13.97 -24.94
N ALA A 411 -7.08 -13.03 -25.03
CA ALA A 411 -7.45 -12.37 -26.27
C ALA A 411 -7.03 -10.90 -26.18
N SER A 412 -6.31 -10.39 -27.19
CA SER A 412 -5.90 -8.99 -27.21
C SER A 412 -5.60 -8.48 -28.62
N ARG A 413 -5.74 -7.16 -28.78
CA ARG A 413 -5.35 -6.42 -29.99
C ARG A 413 -3.85 -6.12 -30.03
N CYS A 414 -3.13 -6.22 -28.90
CA CYS A 414 -1.69 -5.95 -28.85
C CYS A 414 -0.88 -7.17 -29.32
N GLN A 415 -0.18 -7.03 -30.45
CA GLN A 415 0.60 -8.10 -31.06
C GLN A 415 1.81 -8.52 -30.22
N ASN A 416 2.30 -7.65 -29.33
CA ASN A 416 3.50 -7.86 -28.54
C ASN A 416 3.24 -8.50 -27.16
N LEU A 417 2.02 -8.95 -26.87
CA LEU A 417 1.71 -9.53 -25.56
C LEU A 417 2.43 -10.84 -25.27
N SER A 418 2.80 -11.61 -26.29
CA SER A 418 3.51 -12.89 -26.11
C SER A 418 4.87 -12.73 -25.44
N SER A 419 5.54 -11.57 -25.57
CA SER A 419 6.83 -11.30 -24.91
C SER A 419 6.71 -11.08 -23.40
N LEU A 420 5.50 -10.77 -22.91
CA LEU A 420 5.22 -10.55 -21.50
C LEU A 420 4.98 -11.87 -20.73
N PHE A 421 4.80 -12.99 -21.44
CA PHE A 421 4.59 -14.30 -20.85
C PHE A 421 5.84 -15.19 -21.06
N LYS A 422 6.33 -15.82 -19.99
CA LYS A 422 7.43 -16.81 -20.10
C LYS A 422 6.89 -18.14 -20.63
N GLY A 423 7.47 -18.65 -21.71
CA GLY A 423 7.18 -19.98 -22.28
C GLY A 423 6.90 -19.95 -23.79
N ASP A 424 6.78 -21.12 -24.42
CA ASP A 424 6.42 -21.32 -25.84
C ASP A 424 4.94 -20.98 -26.14
N CYS A 425 4.46 -19.82 -25.68
CA CYS A 425 3.13 -19.32 -26.03
C CYS A 425 3.14 -18.76 -27.45
N LYS A 426 2.81 -19.61 -28.43
CA LYS A 426 2.60 -19.16 -29.81
C LYS A 426 1.29 -18.38 -29.92
N PRO A 427 1.30 -17.09 -30.29
CA PRO A 427 0.07 -16.33 -30.46
C PRO A 427 -0.76 -16.94 -31.59
N HIS A 428 -2.06 -17.09 -31.36
CA HIS A 428 -3.00 -17.47 -32.41
C HIS A 428 -3.58 -16.21 -33.05
N HIS A 429 -3.07 -15.83 -34.22
CA HIS A 429 -3.60 -14.71 -34.97
C HIS A 429 -4.94 -15.08 -35.62
N LEU A 430 -6.02 -14.44 -35.18
CA LEU A 430 -7.32 -14.59 -35.81
C LEU A 430 -7.25 -14.05 -37.25
N ARG A 431 -7.60 -14.90 -38.22
CA ARG A 431 -7.66 -14.51 -39.64
C ARG A 431 -8.93 -13.72 -39.94
N GLN A 432 -8.90 -12.97 -41.03
CA GLN A 432 -10.09 -12.40 -41.64
C GLN A 432 -10.99 -13.50 -42.23
N LEU A 433 -12.28 -13.21 -42.30
CA LEU A 433 -13.25 -14.02 -43.02
C LEU A 433 -12.99 -13.94 -44.53
N THR A 434 -13.22 -15.04 -45.23
CA THR A 434 -13.25 -15.04 -46.68
C THR A 434 -14.53 -14.38 -47.18
N ASP A 435 -14.56 -13.92 -48.43
CA ASP A 435 -15.76 -13.31 -49.02
C ASP A 435 -17.01 -14.22 -48.92
N LYS A 436 -16.81 -15.53 -49.07
CA LYS A 436 -17.89 -16.52 -48.90
C LYS A 436 -18.39 -16.60 -47.46
N GLU A 437 -17.49 -16.51 -46.47
CA GLU A 437 -17.85 -16.50 -45.06
C GLU A 437 -18.52 -15.20 -44.65
N CYS A 438 -18.04 -14.05 -45.16
CA CYS A 438 -18.72 -12.76 -45.00
C CYS A 438 -20.13 -12.81 -45.57
N TRP A 439 -20.31 -13.36 -46.76
CA TRP A 439 -21.62 -13.51 -47.38
C TRP A 439 -22.52 -14.43 -46.57
N ALA A 440 -22.03 -15.59 -46.14
CA ALA A 440 -22.79 -16.51 -45.31
C ALA A 440 -23.24 -15.86 -43.99
N LEU A 441 -22.35 -15.09 -43.35
CA LEU A 441 -22.67 -14.34 -42.13
C LEU A 441 -23.73 -13.27 -42.37
N LEU A 442 -23.60 -12.51 -43.46
CA LEU A 442 -24.56 -11.47 -43.86
C LEU A 442 -25.94 -12.07 -44.12
N GLN A 443 -26.01 -13.18 -44.87
CA GLN A 443 -27.25 -13.89 -45.15
C GLN A 443 -27.91 -14.40 -43.86
N THR A 444 -27.12 -14.98 -42.96
CA THR A 444 -27.61 -15.51 -41.68
C THR A 444 -28.23 -14.39 -40.83
N LYS A 445 -27.66 -13.18 -40.88
CA LYS A 445 -28.15 -12.04 -40.10
C LYS A 445 -29.41 -11.40 -40.69
N ILE A 446 -29.51 -11.29 -42.01
CA ILE A 446 -30.63 -10.62 -42.67
C ILE A 446 -31.83 -11.56 -42.85
N PHE A 447 -31.59 -12.77 -43.36
CA PHE A 447 -32.66 -13.69 -43.80
C PHE A 447 -32.91 -14.84 -42.82
N GLY A 448 -32.06 -15.01 -41.79
CA GLY A 448 -32.18 -16.11 -40.85
C GLY A 448 -32.13 -17.47 -41.55
N LYS A 449 -33.19 -18.27 -41.36
CA LYS A 449 -33.32 -19.60 -41.96
C LYS A 449 -34.02 -19.61 -43.33
N GLU A 450 -34.62 -18.49 -43.74
CA GLU A 450 -35.49 -18.45 -44.93
C GLU A 450 -34.71 -18.31 -46.25
N GLY A 451 -33.38 -18.10 -46.19
CA GLY A 451 -32.51 -18.01 -47.35
C GLY A 451 -32.63 -16.67 -48.09
N CYS A 452 -31.59 -16.29 -48.83
CA CYS A 452 -31.57 -15.03 -49.58
C CYS A 452 -32.35 -15.15 -50.91
N PRO A 453 -33.25 -14.21 -51.24
CA PRO A 453 -33.87 -14.15 -52.56
C PRO A 453 -32.81 -14.07 -53.67
N PRO A 454 -32.95 -14.85 -54.77
CA PRO A 454 -31.93 -14.90 -55.83
C PRO A 454 -31.57 -13.52 -56.41
N ILE A 455 -32.54 -12.61 -56.50
CA ILE A 455 -32.37 -11.26 -57.04
C ILE A 455 -31.40 -10.39 -56.21
N LEU A 456 -31.30 -10.67 -54.90
CA LEU A 456 -30.43 -9.93 -53.98
C LEU A 456 -29.08 -10.59 -53.79
N SER A 457 -28.87 -11.79 -54.35
CA SER A 457 -27.66 -12.56 -54.10
C SER A 457 -26.42 -11.91 -54.68
N GLU A 458 -26.52 -11.25 -55.84
CA GLU A 458 -25.38 -10.60 -56.49
C GLU A 458 -24.97 -9.34 -55.75
N VAL A 459 -25.90 -8.40 -55.55
CA VAL A 459 -25.65 -7.16 -54.79
C VAL A 459 -25.25 -7.45 -53.35
N GLY A 460 -25.89 -8.42 -52.70
CA GLY A 460 -25.56 -8.83 -51.33
C GLY A 460 -24.16 -9.45 -51.21
N PHE A 461 -23.77 -10.31 -52.16
CA PHE A 461 -22.41 -10.85 -52.20
C PHE A 461 -21.38 -9.74 -52.39
N ARG A 462 -21.66 -8.78 -53.28
CA ARG A 462 -20.78 -7.62 -53.50
C ARG A 462 -20.65 -6.76 -52.23
N ILE A 463 -21.75 -6.47 -51.54
CA ILE A 463 -21.72 -5.78 -50.24
C ILE A 463 -20.88 -6.56 -49.22
N ALA A 464 -21.03 -7.88 -49.13
CA ALA A 464 -20.23 -8.71 -48.25
C ALA A 464 -18.73 -8.65 -48.58
N THR A 465 -18.36 -8.67 -49.87
CA THR A 465 -16.95 -8.51 -50.30
C THR A 465 -16.38 -7.13 -49.94
N ASN A 466 -17.22 -6.10 -49.92
CA ASN A 466 -16.81 -4.75 -49.49
C ASN A 466 -16.48 -4.70 -48.00
N CYS A 467 -16.95 -5.64 -47.18
CA CYS A 467 -16.62 -5.70 -45.74
C CYS A 467 -15.18 -6.18 -45.45
N LYS A 468 -14.41 -6.58 -46.48
CA LYS A 468 -12.98 -6.96 -46.39
C LYS A 468 -12.66 -7.98 -45.29
N GLY A 469 -13.55 -8.95 -45.08
CA GLY A 469 -13.31 -10.04 -44.14
C GLY A 469 -13.45 -9.68 -42.66
N LEU A 470 -13.90 -8.47 -42.30
CA LEU A 470 -14.06 -8.04 -40.91
C LEU A 470 -15.47 -8.36 -40.38
N PRO A 471 -15.62 -9.28 -39.40
CA PRO A 471 -16.94 -9.71 -38.93
C PRO A 471 -17.81 -8.55 -38.44
N LEU A 472 -17.24 -7.60 -37.67
CA LEU A 472 -18.01 -6.47 -37.14
C LEU A 472 -18.59 -5.60 -38.25
N ILE A 473 -17.84 -5.33 -39.32
CA ILE A 473 -18.33 -4.55 -40.46
C ILE A 473 -19.51 -5.28 -41.12
N VAL A 474 -19.41 -6.60 -41.31
CA VAL A 474 -20.52 -7.41 -41.84
C VAL A 474 -21.76 -7.28 -40.95
N ILE A 475 -21.59 -7.33 -39.63
CA ILE A 475 -22.69 -7.17 -38.67
C ILE A 475 -23.33 -5.77 -38.77
N LEU A 476 -22.54 -4.70 -38.79
CA LEU A 476 -23.05 -3.34 -38.91
C LEU A 476 -23.79 -3.10 -40.23
N VAL A 477 -23.23 -3.57 -41.34
CA VAL A 477 -23.85 -3.49 -42.67
C VAL A 477 -25.14 -4.31 -42.71
N SER A 478 -25.17 -5.49 -42.08
CA SER A 478 -26.41 -6.27 -41.98
C SER A 478 -27.54 -5.50 -41.28
N GLY A 479 -27.19 -4.71 -40.26
CA GLY A 479 -28.13 -3.85 -39.55
C GLY A 479 -28.65 -2.68 -40.37
N ILE A 480 -27.82 -2.10 -41.25
CA ILE A 480 -28.25 -1.08 -42.22
C ILE A 480 -29.25 -1.72 -43.18
N LEU A 481 -28.85 -2.82 -43.84
CA LEU A 481 -29.65 -3.51 -44.85
C LEU A 481 -30.97 -4.07 -44.33
N ALA A 482 -31.03 -4.50 -43.06
CA ALA A 482 -32.26 -4.95 -42.42
C ALA A 482 -33.36 -3.87 -42.35
N THR A 483 -32.98 -2.60 -42.50
CA THR A 483 -33.90 -1.45 -42.46
C THR A 483 -33.93 -0.65 -43.75
N THR A 484 -33.18 -1.07 -44.76
CA THR A 484 -33.12 -0.45 -46.08
C THR A 484 -33.97 -1.27 -47.05
N ASP A 485 -34.82 -0.57 -47.82
CA ASP A 485 -35.60 -1.21 -48.88
C ASP A 485 -34.69 -1.95 -49.86
N GLN A 486 -35.11 -3.14 -50.29
CA GLN A 486 -34.30 -4.04 -51.10
C GLN A 486 -33.82 -3.39 -52.41
N ASP A 487 -34.63 -2.51 -52.99
CA ASP A 487 -34.31 -1.77 -54.22
C ASP A 487 -33.16 -0.75 -54.04
N CYS A 488 -32.87 -0.35 -52.79
CA CYS A 488 -31.81 0.61 -52.44
C CYS A 488 -30.47 -0.07 -52.07
N TRP A 489 -30.38 -1.41 -52.16
CA TRP A 489 -29.15 -2.12 -51.83
C TRP A 489 -27.99 -1.77 -52.78
N GLU A 490 -28.28 -1.43 -54.03
CA GLU A 490 -27.27 -1.03 -55.01
C GLU A 490 -26.59 0.29 -54.61
N GLU A 491 -27.38 1.29 -54.22
CA GLU A 491 -26.89 2.59 -53.72
C GLU A 491 -26.08 2.41 -52.42
N THR A 492 -26.53 1.51 -51.55
CA THR A 492 -25.81 1.16 -50.31
C THR A 492 -24.45 0.54 -50.64
N ALA A 493 -24.38 -0.33 -51.64
CA ALA A 493 -23.13 -0.95 -52.09
C ALA A 493 -22.13 0.08 -52.63
N GLU A 494 -22.60 1.06 -53.40
CA GLU A 494 -21.78 2.16 -53.93
C GLU A 494 -21.24 3.06 -52.81
N THR A 495 -22.12 3.43 -51.87
CA THR A 495 -21.77 4.30 -50.73
C THR A 495 -20.72 3.64 -49.82
N LEU A 496 -20.89 2.36 -49.51
CA LEU A 496 -19.91 1.57 -48.76
C LEU A 496 -18.57 1.49 -49.51
N ASN A 497 -18.61 1.21 -50.81
CA ASN A 497 -17.38 1.11 -51.61
C ASN A 497 -16.60 2.43 -51.64
N ALA A 498 -17.29 3.57 -51.81
CA ALA A 498 -16.66 4.90 -51.79
C ALA A 498 -16.00 5.24 -50.44
N SER A 499 -16.60 4.82 -49.33
CA SER A 499 -16.06 5.06 -47.98
C SER A 499 -14.85 4.20 -47.60
N ILE A 500 -14.71 3.01 -48.18
CA ILE A 500 -13.74 1.96 -47.80
C ILE A 500 -12.40 2.07 -48.55
N ILE A 501 -12.32 2.89 -49.61
CA ILE A 501 -11.10 3.05 -50.45
C ILE A 501 -9.95 3.78 -49.71
N LEU A 502 -10.18 4.35 -48.53
CA LEU A 502 -9.19 5.18 -47.81
C LEU A 502 -8.93 4.67 -46.39
N ASP A 503 -7.90 3.84 -46.31
CA ASP A 503 -7.06 3.51 -45.15
C ASP A 503 -7.62 2.53 -44.09
N THR A 504 -6.72 1.79 -43.43
CA THR A 504 -6.97 0.67 -42.50
C THR A 504 -7.74 1.03 -41.20
N GLY A 505 -8.34 2.22 -41.13
CA GLY A 505 -9.29 2.70 -40.10
C GLY A 505 -10.78 2.42 -40.40
N ASN A 506 -11.08 1.32 -41.08
CA ASN A 506 -12.35 1.07 -41.78
C ASN A 506 -13.63 0.92 -40.92
N CYS A 507 -13.53 0.66 -39.61
CA CYS A 507 -14.72 0.46 -38.78
C CYS A 507 -15.45 1.77 -38.45
N MET A 508 -14.72 2.86 -38.15
CA MET A 508 -15.34 4.12 -37.70
C MET A 508 -16.19 4.79 -38.79
N LYS A 509 -15.76 4.75 -40.05
CA LYS A 509 -16.56 5.28 -41.17
C LYS A 509 -17.86 4.49 -41.38
N THR A 510 -17.80 3.17 -41.26
CA THR A 510 -19.00 2.32 -41.34
C THR A 510 -19.96 2.60 -40.18
N LEU A 511 -19.41 2.84 -38.98
CA LEU A 511 -20.21 3.25 -37.81
C LEU A 511 -20.87 4.62 -38.03
N GLU A 512 -20.14 5.60 -38.58
CA GLU A 512 -20.70 6.91 -38.93
C GLU A 512 -21.84 6.78 -39.94
N GLN A 513 -21.69 5.92 -40.96
CA GLN A 513 -22.77 5.64 -41.90
C GLN A 513 -23.98 4.99 -41.21
N SER A 514 -23.75 3.93 -40.42
CA SER A 514 -24.81 3.28 -39.64
C SER A 514 -25.56 4.29 -38.76
N TYR A 515 -24.84 5.19 -38.09
CA TYR A 515 -25.41 6.28 -37.30
C TYR A 515 -26.19 7.30 -38.14
N SER A 516 -25.68 7.67 -39.31
CA SER A 516 -26.35 8.61 -40.21
C SER A 516 -27.69 8.09 -40.74
N HIS A 517 -27.80 6.77 -40.93
CA HIS A 517 -29.02 6.08 -41.34
C HIS A 517 -30.01 5.85 -40.19
N LEU A 518 -29.66 6.20 -38.94
CA LEU A 518 -30.61 6.12 -37.83
C LEU A 518 -31.66 7.23 -37.93
N PRO A 519 -32.95 6.90 -37.69
CA PRO A 519 -33.96 7.90 -37.39
C PRO A 519 -33.52 8.82 -36.24
N ASP A 520 -33.86 10.10 -36.32
CA ASP A 520 -33.39 11.11 -35.37
C ASP A 520 -33.79 10.83 -33.91
N TYR A 521 -34.88 10.09 -33.68
CA TYR A 521 -35.30 9.70 -32.33
C TYR A 521 -34.43 8.58 -31.72
N LEU A 522 -33.74 7.78 -32.53
CA LEU A 522 -32.84 6.71 -32.07
C LEU A 522 -31.42 7.20 -31.81
N LYS A 523 -30.96 8.24 -32.51
CA LYS A 523 -29.62 8.84 -32.32
C LYS A 523 -29.31 9.17 -30.85
N PRO A 524 -30.15 9.91 -30.10
CA PRO A 524 -29.87 10.18 -28.70
C PRO A 524 -29.90 8.91 -27.84
N CYS A 525 -30.71 7.90 -28.19
CA CYS A 525 -30.74 6.63 -27.48
C CYS A 525 -29.41 5.86 -27.63
N LEU A 526 -28.84 5.83 -28.85
CA LEU A 526 -27.54 5.22 -29.10
C LEU A 526 -26.42 5.99 -28.41
N LEU A 527 -26.34 7.32 -28.58
CA LEU A 527 -25.28 8.13 -27.96
C LEU A 527 -25.28 8.05 -26.43
N TYR A 528 -26.43 7.75 -25.82
CA TYR A 528 -26.53 7.60 -24.38
C TYR A 528 -25.79 6.36 -23.83
N PHE A 529 -25.45 5.39 -24.69
CA PHE A 529 -24.59 4.27 -24.28
C PHE A 529 -23.19 4.73 -23.83
N SER A 530 -22.72 5.89 -24.28
CA SER A 530 -21.47 6.51 -23.84
C SER A 530 -21.43 6.85 -22.35
N VAL A 531 -22.59 6.89 -21.68
CA VAL A 531 -22.67 7.11 -20.23
C VAL A 531 -22.41 5.84 -19.41
N PHE A 532 -22.28 4.68 -20.05
CA PHE A 532 -21.87 3.47 -19.37
C PHE A 532 -20.40 3.21 -19.68
N PRO A 533 -19.60 2.72 -18.72
CA PRO A 533 -18.20 2.41 -19.00
C PRO A 533 -18.10 1.21 -19.94
N ASP A 534 -16.98 1.12 -20.68
CA ASP A 534 -16.69 0.01 -21.57
C ASP A 534 -16.85 -1.34 -20.86
N GLU A 535 -17.45 -2.31 -21.56
CA GLU A 535 -17.45 -3.73 -21.19
C GLU A 535 -18.36 -4.17 -20.02
N ARG A 536 -19.31 -3.34 -19.55
CA ARG A 536 -20.29 -3.78 -18.54
C ARG A 536 -21.65 -4.11 -19.15
N ASP A 537 -22.25 -5.21 -18.67
CA ASP A 537 -23.66 -5.51 -18.89
C ASP A 537 -24.54 -4.36 -18.38
N ILE A 538 -25.28 -3.73 -19.28
CA ILE A 538 -26.22 -2.66 -18.95
C ILE A 538 -27.59 -3.28 -18.68
N SER A 539 -28.15 -3.03 -17.50
CA SER A 539 -29.53 -3.41 -17.20
C SER A 539 -30.48 -2.69 -18.16
N VAL A 540 -31.21 -3.46 -18.97
CA VAL A 540 -32.20 -2.92 -19.91
C VAL A 540 -33.21 -2.04 -19.17
N GLN A 541 -33.66 -2.50 -18.01
CA GLN A 541 -34.62 -1.76 -17.21
C GLN A 541 -34.12 -0.37 -16.81
N ARG A 542 -32.87 -0.28 -16.33
CA ARG A 542 -32.25 1.01 -15.95
C ARG A 542 -32.12 1.91 -17.18
N LEU A 543 -31.69 1.35 -18.31
CA LEU A 543 -31.54 2.09 -19.57
C LEU A 543 -32.88 2.70 -20.02
N LEU A 544 -33.96 1.92 -20.02
CA LEU A 544 -35.29 2.41 -20.41
C LEU A 544 -35.78 3.54 -19.48
N GLN A 545 -35.57 3.40 -18.17
CA GLN A 545 -35.93 4.44 -17.19
C GLN A 545 -35.14 5.74 -17.42
N LEU A 546 -33.88 5.64 -17.82
CA LEU A 546 -33.06 6.80 -18.18
C LEU A 546 -33.54 7.46 -19.48
N TYR A 547 -33.86 6.69 -20.54
CA TYR A 547 -34.44 7.23 -21.78
C TYR A 547 -35.71 8.04 -21.52
N ILE A 548 -36.60 7.51 -20.68
CA ILE A 548 -37.84 8.18 -20.29
C ILE A 548 -37.57 9.46 -19.50
N SER A 549 -36.59 9.43 -18.60
CA SER A 549 -36.29 10.56 -17.70
C SER A 549 -35.57 11.70 -18.42
N GLU A 550 -34.68 11.36 -19.35
CA GLU A 550 -34.08 12.29 -20.31
C GLU A 550 -35.14 12.95 -21.21
N GLY A 551 -36.18 12.19 -21.54
CA GLY A 551 -37.24 12.60 -22.47
C GLY A 551 -36.90 12.31 -23.92
N PHE A 552 -36.06 11.30 -24.19
CA PHE A 552 -35.81 10.81 -25.56
C PHE A 552 -37.06 10.19 -26.17
N VAL A 553 -37.92 9.62 -25.33
CA VAL A 553 -39.19 9.05 -25.74
C VAL A 553 -40.36 9.93 -25.34
N GLN A 554 -41.36 9.99 -26.22
CA GLN A 554 -42.59 10.72 -26.00
C GLN A 554 -43.76 9.74 -25.92
N LYS A 555 -44.71 10.01 -25.03
CA LYS A 555 -45.90 9.18 -24.87
C LYS A 555 -46.77 9.33 -26.13
N THR A 556 -47.14 8.19 -26.72
CA THR A 556 -48.15 8.15 -27.79
C THR A 556 -49.50 7.75 -27.20
N GLU A 557 -50.60 7.98 -27.92
CA GLU A 557 -51.94 7.62 -27.43
C GLU A 557 -52.08 6.11 -27.18
N ARG A 558 -51.34 5.28 -27.91
CA ARG A 558 -51.49 3.81 -27.94
C ARG A 558 -50.48 3.06 -27.06
N LYS A 559 -49.32 3.65 -26.77
CA LYS A 559 -48.23 2.98 -26.05
C LYS A 559 -47.83 3.74 -24.80
N SER A 560 -47.52 3.00 -23.75
CA SER A 560 -46.84 3.51 -22.56
C SER A 560 -45.44 4.02 -22.89
N LEU A 561 -44.86 4.83 -22.00
CA LEU A 561 -43.49 5.32 -22.18
C LEU A 561 -42.47 4.18 -22.16
N GLU A 562 -42.75 3.17 -21.33
CA GLU A 562 -41.96 1.95 -21.18
C GLU A 562 -41.95 1.11 -22.46
N GLU A 563 -43.10 0.97 -23.12
CA GLU A 563 -43.20 0.28 -24.42
C GLU A 563 -42.46 1.06 -25.51
N VAL A 564 -42.64 2.38 -25.60
CA VAL A 564 -41.93 3.20 -26.59
C VAL A 564 -40.41 3.16 -26.38
N ALA A 565 -39.95 3.20 -25.12
CA ALA A 565 -38.53 3.07 -24.81
C ALA A 565 -38.00 1.68 -25.18
N ASN A 566 -38.76 0.62 -24.91
CA ASN A 566 -38.40 -0.73 -25.30
C ASN A 566 -38.32 -0.87 -26.83
N ASP A 567 -39.28 -0.33 -27.58
CA ASP A 567 -39.26 -0.32 -29.04
C ASP A 567 -37.98 0.37 -29.56
N CYS A 568 -37.58 1.51 -28.99
CA CYS A 568 -36.33 2.18 -29.37
C CYS A 568 -35.10 1.28 -29.17
N LEU A 569 -35.04 0.55 -28.05
CA LEU A 569 -33.95 -0.39 -27.80
C LEU A 569 -33.98 -1.59 -28.76
N MET A 570 -35.17 -2.15 -29.02
CA MET A 570 -35.32 -3.29 -29.93
C MET A 570 -34.97 -2.90 -31.37
N ASP A 571 -35.24 -1.67 -31.78
CA ASP A 571 -34.81 -1.15 -33.08
C ASP A 571 -33.29 -1.03 -33.18
N LEU A 572 -32.61 -0.58 -32.12
CA LEU A 572 -31.14 -0.56 -32.07
C LEU A 572 -30.54 -1.97 -32.11
N ILE A 573 -31.19 -2.95 -31.48
CA ILE A 573 -30.82 -4.37 -31.53
C ILE A 573 -31.03 -4.94 -32.94
N ALA A 574 -32.17 -4.65 -33.57
CA ALA A 574 -32.47 -5.08 -34.94
C ALA A 574 -31.44 -4.52 -35.95
N ARG A 575 -30.94 -3.31 -35.69
CA ARG A 575 -29.86 -2.66 -36.45
C ARG A 575 -28.46 -3.14 -36.04
N SER A 576 -28.35 -4.16 -35.21
CA SER A 576 -27.09 -4.77 -34.77
C SER A 576 -26.08 -3.82 -34.10
N LEU A 577 -26.55 -2.67 -33.61
CA LEU A 577 -25.73 -1.70 -32.86
C LEU A 577 -25.64 -2.06 -31.37
N VAL A 578 -26.67 -2.74 -30.87
CA VAL A 578 -26.78 -3.20 -29.48
C VAL A 578 -26.92 -4.72 -29.45
N MET A 579 -26.16 -5.35 -28.56
CA MET A 579 -26.16 -6.79 -28.33
C MET A 579 -26.93 -7.12 -27.05
N VAL A 580 -27.73 -8.19 -27.10
CA VAL A 580 -28.38 -8.74 -25.90
C VAL A 580 -27.39 -9.72 -25.25
N THR A 581 -27.07 -9.47 -23.98
CA THR A 581 -26.12 -10.31 -23.23
C THR A 581 -26.83 -11.27 -22.28
N ARG A 582 -28.03 -10.90 -21.82
CA ARG A 582 -28.87 -11.76 -20.97
C ARG A 582 -30.34 -11.62 -21.35
N GLU A 583 -31.05 -12.74 -21.35
CA GLU A 583 -32.48 -12.80 -21.57
C GLU A 583 -33.24 -13.01 -20.25
N ARG A 584 -34.52 -12.64 -20.24
CA ARG A 584 -35.43 -12.95 -19.13
C ARG A 584 -36.00 -14.36 -19.32
N THR A 585 -36.41 -14.99 -18.22
CA THR A 585 -37.02 -16.33 -18.23
C THR A 585 -38.30 -16.42 -19.08
N LEU A 586 -39.05 -15.32 -19.17
CA LEU A 586 -40.27 -15.20 -19.96
C LEU A 586 -40.04 -14.58 -21.34
N GLY A 587 -38.78 -14.48 -21.78
CA GLY A 587 -38.39 -13.82 -23.03
C GLY A 587 -38.12 -12.32 -22.89
N GLY A 588 -37.39 -11.77 -23.86
CA GLY A 588 -36.98 -10.38 -23.91
C GLY A 588 -35.64 -10.09 -23.23
N ALA A 589 -35.04 -8.95 -23.55
CA ALA A 589 -33.72 -8.57 -23.06
C ALA A 589 -33.76 -8.17 -21.56
N LYS A 590 -32.85 -8.77 -20.78
CA LYS A 590 -32.59 -8.42 -19.37
C LYS A 590 -31.39 -7.48 -19.27
N ALA A 591 -30.33 -7.79 -20.01
CA ALA A 591 -29.13 -6.98 -20.10
C ALA A 591 -28.68 -6.84 -21.56
N CYS A 592 -28.06 -5.72 -21.86
CA CYS A 592 -27.53 -5.41 -23.18
C CYS A 592 -26.16 -4.74 -23.08
N GLN A 593 -25.43 -4.72 -24.19
CA GLN A 593 -24.12 -4.12 -24.32
C GLN A 593 -23.91 -3.61 -25.75
N VAL A 594 -23.09 -2.59 -25.93
CA VAL A 594 -22.57 -2.18 -27.25
C VAL A 594 -21.15 -2.72 -27.44
N HIS A 595 -20.78 -3.04 -28.68
CA HIS A 595 -19.41 -3.46 -28.99
C HIS A 595 -18.42 -2.32 -28.66
N ASP A 596 -17.18 -2.64 -28.26
CA ASP A 596 -16.17 -1.64 -27.84
C ASP A 596 -15.97 -0.52 -28.88
N LEU A 597 -15.81 -0.85 -30.16
CA LEU A 597 -15.72 0.13 -31.25
C LEU A 597 -17.00 0.95 -31.47
N VAL A 598 -18.19 0.38 -31.22
CA VAL A 598 -19.46 1.13 -31.27
C VAL A 598 -19.52 2.11 -30.11
N HIS A 599 -19.07 1.70 -28.92
CA HIS A 599 -18.99 2.56 -27.76
C HIS A 599 -18.01 3.71 -27.98
N GLU A 600 -16.79 3.41 -28.46
CA GLU A 600 -15.76 4.39 -28.79
C GLU A 600 -16.31 5.44 -29.78
N PHE A 601 -16.97 4.98 -30.84
CA PHE A 601 -17.69 5.85 -31.77
C PHE A 601 -18.73 6.74 -31.06
N CYS A 602 -19.58 6.16 -30.21
CA CYS A 602 -20.61 6.92 -29.50
C CYS A 602 -19.98 7.99 -28.60
N VAL A 603 -18.88 7.68 -27.90
CA VAL A 603 -18.15 8.61 -27.02
C VAL A 603 -17.59 9.78 -27.81
N GLU A 604 -16.90 9.50 -28.92
CA GLU A 604 -16.35 10.54 -29.79
C GLU A 604 -17.47 11.41 -30.39
N LYS A 605 -18.52 10.78 -30.91
CA LYS A 605 -19.66 11.46 -31.51
C LYS A 605 -20.40 12.34 -30.51
N ALA A 606 -20.61 11.83 -29.29
CA ALA A 606 -21.28 12.57 -28.23
C ALA A 606 -20.48 13.81 -27.78
N LYS A 607 -19.14 13.74 -27.77
CA LYS A 607 -18.28 14.89 -27.51
C LYS A 607 -18.33 15.91 -28.65
N LEU A 608 -18.22 15.44 -29.90
CA LEU A 608 -18.26 16.29 -31.10
C LEU A 608 -19.59 17.06 -31.22
N GLU A 609 -20.72 16.41 -30.93
CA GLU A 609 -22.05 17.03 -30.97
C GLU A 609 -22.41 17.80 -29.70
N GLY A 610 -21.53 17.85 -28.68
CA GLY A 610 -21.82 18.47 -27.38
C GLY A 610 -22.97 17.79 -26.62
N PHE A 611 -23.27 16.53 -26.94
CA PHE A 611 -24.38 15.75 -26.37
C PHE A 611 -24.12 15.35 -24.91
N LEU A 612 -22.87 14.97 -24.60
CA LEU A 612 -22.43 14.47 -23.31
C LEU A 612 -20.99 14.90 -23.03
N HIS A 613 -20.76 15.44 -21.83
CA HIS A 613 -19.42 15.68 -21.32
C HIS A 613 -19.01 14.54 -20.37
N ILE A 614 -17.86 13.91 -20.62
CA ILE A 614 -17.37 12.77 -19.84
C ILE A 614 -16.06 13.16 -19.17
N ILE A 615 -16.01 13.02 -17.85
CA ILE A 615 -14.79 13.16 -17.05
C ILE A 615 -14.39 11.77 -16.55
N ASP A 616 -13.20 11.32 -16.91
CA ASP A 616 -12.60 10.08 -16.42
C ASP A 616 -11.12 10.32 -16.15
N ARG A 617 -10.76 10.58 -14.89
CA ARG A 617 -9.39 10.91 -14.46
C ARG A 617 -8.39 9.78 -14.69
N TYR A 618 -8.85 8.54 -14.82
CA TYR A 618 -7.96 7.41 -15.11
C TYR A 618 -7.55 7.38 -16.59
N LYS A 619 -8.51 7.64 -17.48
CA LYS A 619 -8.27 7.67 -18.94
C LYS A 619 -7.68 8.98 -19.42
N ASP A 620 -8.02 10.10 -18.79
CA ASP A 620 -7.54 11.44 -19.13
C ASP A 620 -7.29 12.27 -17.86
N PRO A 621 -6.09 12.13 -17.24
CA PRO A 621 -5.72 12.89 -16.04
C PRO A 621 -5.68 14.41 -16.30
N SER A 622 -5.47 14.80 -17.56
CA SER A 622 -5.38 16.18 -18.03
C SER A 622 -6.74 16.79 -18.43
N CYS A 623 -7.84 16.03 -18.34
CA CYS A 623 -9.15 16.50 -18.76
C CYS A 623 -9.50 17.79 -18.01
N PRO A 624 -9.66 18.93 -18.70
CA PRO A 624 -9.81 20.21 -18.03
C PRO A 624 -11.11 20.22 -17.23
N THR A 625 -11.00 20.46 -15.92
CA THR A 625 -12.13 20.83 -15.04
C THR A 625 -12.56 22.28 -15.28
N GLY A 626 -12.01 22.96 -16.28
CA GLY A 626 -12.35 24.32 -16.67
C GLY A 626 -13.65 24.40 -17.49
N PRO A 627 -14.21 25.62 -17.67
CA PRO A 627 -15.38 25.85 -18.50
C PRO A 627 -15.14 25.34 -19.92
N CYS A 628 -15.99 24.41 -20.37
CA CYS A 628 -16.01 23.98 -21.76
C CYS A 628 -16.55 25.10 -22.64
N ASN A 629 -16.00 25.26 -23.86
CA ASN A 629 -16.51 26.22 -24.86
C ASN A 629 -17.92 25.87 -25.37
N TYR A 630 -18.44 24.70 -24.99
CA TYR A 630 -19.81 24.27 -25.21
C TYR A 630 -20.49 24.09 -23.85
N ASN A 631 -21.81 24.35 -23.78
CA ASN A 631 -22.62 24.30 -22.56
C ASN A 631 -23.37 22.96 -22.50
N PRO A 632 -22.73 21.84 -22.08
CA PRO A 632 -23.32 20.52 -22.14
C PRO A 632 -24.55 20.42 -21.22
N HIS A 633 -25.57 19.73 -21.72
CA HIS A 633 -26.76 19.41 -20.92
C HIS A 633 -26.63 18.11 -20.13
N ARG A 634 -25.61 17.29 -20.42
CA ARG A 634 -25.37 15.99 -19.76
C ARG A 634 -23.92 15.85 -19.37
N MET A 635 -23.70 15.31 -18.19
CA MET A 635 -22.39 15.10 -17.63
C MET A 635 -22.31 13.72 -16.99
N CYS A 636 -21.23 13.01 -17.29
CA CYS A 636 -20.87 11.76 -16.66
C CYS A 636 -19.48 11.89 -16.01
N ILE A 637 -19.34 11.43 -14.78
CA ILE A 637 -18.09 11.49 -14.02
C ILE A 637 -17.74 10.08 -13.55
N TYR A 638 -16.54 9.62 -13.90
CA TYR A 638 -15.98 8.33 -13.53
C TYR A 638 -14.71 8.50 -12.71
N ASN A 639 -14.46 7.58 -11.79
CA ASN A 639 -13.15 7.38 -11.15
C ASN A 639 -12.52 8.66 -10.58
N THR A 640 -13.34 9.60 -10.13
CA THR A 640 -12.93 10.95 -9.77
C THR A 640 -13.37 11.28 -8.36
N MET A 641 -12.62 12.16 -7.68
CA MET A 641 -12.96 12.68 -6.36
C MET A 641 -14.22 13.56 -6.42
N VAL A 642 -14.96 13.58 -5.32
CA VAL A 642 -16.19 14.34 -5.13
C VAL A 642 -16.05 15.84 -5.42
N GLU A 643 -14.84 16.39 -5.29
CA GLU A 643 -14.54 17.80 -5.58
C GLU A 643 -14.93 18.23 -7.01
N VAL A 644 -14.84 17.33 -7.99
CA VAL A 644 -15.26 17.63 -9.37
C VAL A 644 -16.79 17.73 -9.48
N VAL A 645 -17.51 16.92 -8.69
CA VAL A 645 -18.96 17.10 -8.50
C VAL A 645 -19.24 18.46 -7.86
N LYS A 646 -18.41 18.89 -6.89
CA LYS A 646 -18.57 20.21 -6.24
C LYS A 646 -18.43 21.39 -7.21
N GLN A 647 -17.54 21.28 -8.20
CA GLN A 647 -17.30 22.33 -9.18
C GLN A 647 -18.34 22.32 -10.33
N SER A 648 -19.10 21.25 -10.49
CA SER A 648 -20.00 21.05 -11.65
C SER A 648 -21.04 22.17 -11.84
N ARG A 649 -21.59 22.77 -10.78
CA ARG A 649 -22.54 23.89 -10.89
C ARG A 649 -21.91 25.15 -11.47
N GLN A 650 -20.68 25.48 -11.05
CA GLN A 650 -19.98 26.68 -11.49
C GLN A 650 -19.58 26.57 -12.95
N ILE A 651 -19.30 25.34 -13.40
CA ILE A 651 -18.86 25.03 -14.76
C ILE A 651 -20.07 24.84 -15.70
N PHE A 652 -21.19 24.28 -15.22
CA PHE A 652 -22.35 23.89 -16.05
C PHE A 652 -23.71 24.31 -15.46
N PRO A 653 -24.09 25.60 -15.57
CA PRO A 653 -25.32 26.12 -14.95
C PRO A 653 -26.62 25.57 -15.55
N ASN A 654 -26.56 24.98 -16.76
CA ASN A 654 -27.70 24.45 -17.49
C ASN A 654 -27.77 22.91 -17.54
N LEU A 655 -27.09 22.25 -16.62
CA LEU A 655 -27.01 20.80 -16.59
C LEU A 655 -28.40 20.18 -16.34
N ARG A 656 -28.73 19.14 -17.12
CA ARG A 656 -29.99 18.37 -17.04
C ARG A 656 -29.78 16.93 -16.59
N CYS A 657 -28.57 16.41 -16.76
CA CYS A 657 -28.21 15.05 -16.37
C CYS A 657 -26.84 15.05 -15.69
N LEU A 658 -26.76 14.49 -14.49
CA LEU A 658 -25.52 14.19 -13.81
C LEU A 658 -25.51 12.73 -13.39
N LEU A 659 -24.54 11.98 -13.91
CA LEU A 659 -24.32 10.57 -13.59
C LEU A 659 -22.91 10.43 -13.02
N PHE A 660 -22.81 9.95 -11.78
CA PHE A 660 -21.56 9.83 -11.05
C PHE A 660 -21.29 8.36 -10.67
N PHE A 661 -20.11 7.89 -11.07
CA PHE A 661 -19.64 6.52 -10.86
C PHE A 661 -18.31 6.57 -10.09
N PRO A 662 -18.33 6.53 -8.75
CA PRO A 662 -17.12 6.60 -7.93
C PRO A 662 -16.23 5.37 -8.12
N SER A 663 -14.92 5.52 -7.96
CA SER A 663 -13.94 4.43 -8.11
C SER A 663 -13.97 3.42 -6.95
N TYR A 664 -14.42 3.82 -5.74
CA TYR A 664 -14.53 3.00 -4.52
C TYR A 664 -15.61 3.56 -3.57
N GLU A 665 -15.99 2.82 -2.53
CA GLU A 665 -16.88 3.28 -1.44
C GLU A 665 -16.27 4.51 -0.76
N GLN A 666 -16.69 5.71 -1.19
CA GLN A 666 -16.28 6.97 -0.58
C GLN A 666 -17.37 7.43 0.37
N ASN A 667 -17.01 7.69 1.62
CA ASN A 667 -17.91 8.20 2.63
C ASN A 667 -18.14 9.71 2.43
N ALA A 668 -19.41 10.11 2.37
CA ALA A 668 -19.79 11.52 2.39
C ALA A 668 -19.81 12.04 3.83
N THR A 669 -18.66 12.38 4.39
CA THR A 669 -18.63 13.16 5.65
C THR A 669 -18.82 14.66 5.38
N ASP A 670 -18.79 15.13 4.10
CA ASP A 670 -18.73 16.57 3.83
C ASP A 670 -19.27 17.01 2.44
N LEU A 671 -20.31 16.32 1.93
CA LEU A 671 -20.95 16.71 0.67
C LEU A 671 -22.23 17.54 0.88
N ASP A 672 -22.06 18.86 0.94
CA ASP A 672 -23.18 19.80 0.79
C ASP A 672 -23.65 19.82 -0.67
N LEU A 673 -24.71 19.06 -0.99
CA LEU A 673 -25.32 19.02 -2.32
C LEU A 673 -26.03 20.34 -2.71
N GLY A 674 -26.30 21.23 -1.73
CA GLY A 674 -26.98 22.51 -1.92
C GLY A 674 -26.30 23.47 -2.86
N PHE A 675 -24.98 23.43 -2.90
CA PHE A 675 -24.20 24.26 -3.80
C PHE A 675 -23.93 23.59 -5.16
N LEU A 676 -24.26 22.32 -5.38
CA LEU A 676 -23.69 21.53 -6.48
C LEU A 676 -24.63 21.33 -7.67
N MET A 677 -25.94 21.52 -7.47
CA MET A 677 -26.91 21.01 -8.43
C MET A 677 -27.63 22.11 -9.21
N SER A 678 -27.61 22.00 -10.55
CA SER A 678 -28.43 22.82 -11.45
C SER A 678 -29.92 22.60 -11.17
N LYS A 679 -30.70 23.68 -11.04
CA LYS A 679 -32.16 23.59 -10.88
C LYS A 679 -32.88 22.97 -12.09
N LEU A 680 -32.19 22.83 -13.23
CA LEU A 680 -32.71 22.23 -14.46
C LEU A 680 -32.52 20.71 -14.55
N LEU A 681 -31.94 20.09 -13.53
CA LEU A 681 -31.68 18.65 -13.51
C LEU A 681 -32.97 17.83 -13.61
N ARG A 682 -32.89 16.82 -14.46
CA ARG A 682 -33.90 15.79 -14.73
C ARG A 682 -33.41 14.42 -14.31
N VAL A 683 -32.12 14.15 -14.48
CA VAL A 683 -31.50 12.87 -14.11
C VAL A 683 -30.36 13.16 -13.14
N LEU A 684 -30.45 12.55 -11.96
CA LEU A 684 -29.39 12.54 -10.96
C LEU A 684 -29.16 11.10 -10.53
N ASP A 685 -27.99 10.55 -10.80
CA ASP A 685 -27.57 9.25 -10.29
C ASP A 685 -26.20 9.41 -9.67
N LEU A 686 -26.11 9.17 -8.37
CA LEU A 686 -24.87 9.28 -7.61
C LEU A 686 -24.19 7.92 -7.44
N GLY A 687 -24.70 6.86 -8.07
CA GLY A 687 -24.14 5.52 -8.01
C GLY A 687 -24.01 5.02 -6.58
N ASN A 688 -22.89 4.35 -6.28
CA ASN A 688 -22.57 3.83 -4.95
C ASN A 688 -21.93 4.88 -4.02
N PHE A 689 -22.21 6.16 -4.26
CA PHE A 689 -21.70 7.22 -3.37
C PHE A 689 -22.45 7.21 -2.04
N ASP A 690 -21.73 6.99 -0.94
CA ASP A 690 -22.33 6.67 0.36
C ASP A 690 -22.75 7.90 1.15
N PHE A 691 -24.07 8.07 1.33
CA PHE A 691 -24.63 9.04 2.27
C PHE A 691 -24.84 8.39 3.64
N CYS A 692 -23.85 8.55 4.53
CA CYS A 692 -23.81 7.93 5.86
C CYS A 692 -24.42 8.79 6.98
N GLU A 693 -24.31 10.12 6.90
CA GLU A 693 -24.59 10.99 8.06
C GLU A 693 -25.91 11.76 7.96
N SER A 694 -26.34 12.14 6.76
CA SER A 694 -27.58 12.91 6.57
C SER A 694 -28.21 12.73 5.19
N PHE A 695 -29.53 12.90 5.14
CA PHE A 695 -30.27 12.96 3.88
C PHE A 695 -29.98 14.29 3.18
N PRO A 696 -29.66 14.30 1.87
CA PRO A 696 -29.38 15.54 1.16
C PRO A 696 -30.66 16.32 0.83
N LEU A 697 -31.07 17.20 1.75
CA LEU A 697 -32.32 17.95 1.68
C LEU A 697 -32.43 18.83 0.43
N GLU A 698 -31.30 19.21 -0.16
CA GLU A 698 -31.26 20.15 -1.27
C GLU A 698 -31.69 19.51 -2.59
N VAL A 699 -31.58 18.18 -2.70
CA VAL A 699 -32.16 17.43 -3.82
C VAL A 699 -33.67 17.68 -3.91
N LEU A 700 -34.35 17.91 -2.78
CA LEU A 700 -35.79 18.18 -2.72
C LEU A 700 -36.18 19.51 -3.39
N CYS A 701 -35.21 20.39 -3.67
CA CYS A 701 -35.42 21.62 -4.42
C CYS A 701 -35.37 21.43 -5.95
N LEU A 702 -35.00 20.24 -6.44
CA LEU A 702 -34.90 19.93 -7.87
C LEU A 702 -36.26 19.57 -8.46
N VAL A 703 -37.12 20.58 -8.63
CA VAL A 703 -38.51 20.43 -9.13
C VAL A 703 -38.63 19.85 -10.55
N HIS A 704 -37.52 19.75 -11.28
CA HIS A 704 -37.47 19.16 -12.62
C HIS A 704 -36.97 17.71 -12.64
N LEU A 705 -36.57 17.18 -11.49
CA LEU A 705 -36.01 15.84 -11.36
C LEU A 705 -37.05 14.77 -11.72
N ARG A 706 -36.63 13.81 -12.54
CA ARG A 706 -37.41 12.69 -13.09
C ARG A 706 -36.79 11.34 -12.73
N TYR A 707 -35.46 11.26 -12.64
CA TYR A 707 -34.74 10.08 -12.18
C TYR A 707 -33.84 10.48 -11.03
N TRP A 708 -33.92 9.72 -9.94
CA TRP A 708 -33.02 9.86 -8.81
C TRP A 708 -32.47 8.50 -8.38
N GLY A 709 -31.16 8.30 -8.52
CA GLY A 709 -30.41 7.16 -8.01
C GLY A 709 -29.48 7.61 -6.88
N ILE A 710 -29.57 6.96 -5.72
CA ILE A 710 -28.78 7.30 -4.54
C ILE A 710 -28.48 6.06 -3.70
N ASN A 711 -27.30 6.00 -3.08
CA ASN A 711 -26.99 5.01 -2.05
C ASN A 711 -27.22 5.63 -0.66
N LEU A 712 -28.20 5.13 0.10
CA LEU A 712 -28.54 5.64 1.43
C LEU A 712 -28.20 4.59 2.47
N LYS A 713 -27.35 4.95 3.45
CA LYS A 713 -27.07 4.12 4.65
C LYS A 713 -27.85 4.60 5.88
N ILE A 714 -28.78 5.54 5.68
CA ILE A 714 -29.64 6.11 6.72
C ILE A 714 -31.03 5.51 6.67
N ASP A 715 -31.69 5.43 7.83
CA ASP A 715 -32.98 4.76 7.96
C ASP A 715 -34.18 5.66 7.60
N PHE A 716 -33.99 6.94 7.24
CA PHE A 716 -35.10 7.89 7.08
C PHE A 716 -35.02 8.76 5.82
N VAL A 717 -36.11 8.75 5.04
CA VAL A 717 -36.35 9.69 3.93
C VAL A 717 -37.35 10.77 4.36
N PRO A 718 -37.03 12.08 4.24
CA PRO A 718 -37.92 13.17 4.65
C PRO A 718 -39.24 13.21 3.87
N SER A 719 -40.33 13.58 4.57
CA SER A 719 -41.67 13.71 3.96
C SER A 719 -41.73 14.74 2.83
N ALA A 720 -40.81 15.71 2.83
CA ALA A 720 -40.60 16.69 1.78
C ALA A 720 -40.18 16.09 0.42
N ILE A 721 -39.90 14.78 0.33
CA ILE A 721 -39.75 14.07 -0.96
C ILE A 721 -40.93 14.29 -1.90
N ALA A 722 -42.13 14.52 -1.37
CA ALA A 722 -43.32 14.86 -2.13
C ALA A 722 -43.19 16.14 -2.98
N ASN A 723 -42.21 17.01 -2.68
CA ASN A 723 -41.91 18.22 -3.46
C ASN A 723 -41.37 17.88 -4.87
N LEU A 724 -40.81 16.68 -5.04
CA LEU A 724 -40.32 16.16 -6.33
C LEU A 724 -41.49 15.70 -7.22
N SER A 725 -42.41 16.61 -7.50
CA SER A 725 -43.67 16.37 -8.21
C SER A 725 -43.55 15.83 -9.66
N ARG A 726 -42.33 15.80 -10.21
CA ARG A 726 -42.02 15.28 -11.55
C ARG A 726 -41.20 14.00 -11.56
N LEU A 727 -40.89 13.45 -10.37
CA LEU A 727 -40.09 12.24 -10.25
C LEU A 727 -40.84 11.07 -10.88
N HIS A 728 -40.18 10.35 -11.79
CA HIS A 728 -40.67 9.12 -12.43
C HIS A 728 -40.03 7.87 -11.82
N THR A 729 -38.76 7.96 -11.45
CA THR A 729 -37.97 6.83 -10.96
C THR A 729 -37.17 7.25 -9.73
N LEU A 730 -37.32 6.49 -8.65
CA LEU A 730 -36.45 6.53 -7.48
C LEU A 730 -35.76 5.17 -7.34
N VAL A 731 -34.43 5.19 -7.26
CA VAL A 731 -33.59 4.02 -6.99
C VAL A 731 -32.74 4.29 -5.76
N VAL A 732 -32.92 3.47 -4.74
CA VAL A 732 -32.07 3.44 -3.55
C VAL A 732 -31.17 2.21 -3.66
N TYR A 733 -29.87 2.43 -3.76
CA TYR A 733 -28.86 1.38 -3.81
C TYR A 733 -28.50 0.91 -2.39
N GLY A 734 -27.97 -0.32 -2.29
CA GLY A 734 -26.97 -0.67 -1.27
C GLY A 734 -27.37 -0.62 0.21
N SER A 735 -28.65 -0.64 0.59
CA SER A 735 -29.00 -0.59 2.01
C SER A 735 -28.79 -1.95 2.70
N ILE A 736 -27.81 -2.03 3.59
CA ILE A 736 -27.67 -3.11 4.59
C ILE A 736 -28.70 -2.92 5.72
N THR A 737 -29.26 -1.71 5.86
CA THR A 737 -30.24 -1.32 6.89
C THR A 737 -31.65 -1.14 6.31
N HIS A 738 -32.66 -0.91 7.16
CA HIS A 738 -34.02 -0.69 6.71
C HIS A 738 -34.25 0.80 6.39
N VAL A 739 -34.45 1.16 5.12
CA VAL A 739 -34.83 2.53 4.73
C VAL A 739 -36.34 2.73 4.91
N GLU A 740 -36.74 3.61 5.82
CA GLU A 740 -38.13 4.02 6.00
C GLU A 740 -38.51 5.10 4.98
N LEU A 741 -39.45 4.75 4.10
CA LEU A 741 -40.05 5.70 3.17
C LEU A 741 -41.26 6.42 3.80
N PRO A 742 -41.36 7.75 3.67
CA PRO A 742 -42.48 8.49 4.21
C PRO A 742 -43.75 8.21 3.40
N LYS A 743 -44.91 8.15 4.06
CA LYS A 743 -46.21 7.98 3.37
C LYS A 743 -46.48 9.05 2.31
N THR A 744 -45.85 10.21 2.41
CA THR A 744 -45.97 11.30 1.44
C THR A 744 -45.35 10.98 0.08
N ILE A 745 -44.50 9.94 -0.04
CA ILE A 745 -43.95 9.51 -1.34
C ILE A 745 -45.06 9.18 -2.35
N TRP A 746 -46.18 8.63 -1.87
CA TRP A 746 -47.35 8.29 -2.68
C TRP A 746 -48.10 9.51 -3.23
N ASN A 747 -47.78 10.72 -2.74
CA ASN A 747 -48.35 11.96 -3.29
C ASN A 747 -47.71 12.34 -4.64
N ILE A 748 -46.56 11.73 -4.99
CA ILE A 748 -45.88 11.97 -6.27
C ILE A 748 -46.60 11.17 -7.36
N LYS A 749 -47.63 11.78 -7.97
CA LYS A 749 -48.47 11.13 -9.00
C LYS A 749 -47.71 10.71 -10.26
N THR A 750 -46.53 11.28 -10.50
CA THR A 750 -45.67 10.96 -11.64
C THR A 750 -44.78 9.73 -11.40
N LEU A 751 -44.62 9.30 -10.14
CA LEU A 751 -43.73 8.20 -9.77
C LEU A 751 -44.25 6.89 -10.39
N ARG A 752 -43.38 6.21 -11.13
CA ARG A 752 -43.67 4.97 -11.87
C ARG A 752 -42.83 3.80 -11.35
N HIS A 753 -41.58 4.09 -10.98
CA HIS A 753 -40.59 3.10 -10.59
C HIS A 753 -40.03 3.48 -9.23
N LEU A 754 -40.17 2.58 -8.26
CA LEU A 754 -39.61 2.70 -6.93
C LEU A 754 -38.82 1.44 -6.62
N TRP A 755 -37.51 1.60 -6.46
CA TRP A 755 -36.56 0.55 -6.13
C TRP A 755 -35.89 0.92 -4.81
N VAL A 756 -36.10 0.12 -3.77
CA VAL A 756 -35.58 0.34 -2.42
C VAL A 756 -35.04 -0.96 -1.88
#